data_AF-A0A6T1NNW0-F1
#
_entry.id   AF-A0A6T1NNW0-F1
#
_cell.length_a   1.000
_cell.length_b   1.000
_cell.length_c   1.000
_cell.angle_alpha   90.00
_cell.angle_beta   90.00
_cell.angle_gamma   90.00
#
_symmetry.space_group_name_H-M   'P 1'
#
loop_
_entity.id
_entity.type
_entity.pdbx_description
1 polymer ?
#
loop_
_entity_poly.entity_id
_entity_poly.type
_entity_poly.pdbx_seq_one_letter_code
_entity_poly.pdbx_strand_id
1 'polypeptide(L)'
;MPTEMRSRWSSISLQLSSADKTQVTVPSPPQTSSRASKVFSASRSRRSARQAMVASGSPAASPRPDGGDAERVQNLTQQLKLARDQLDKKSDQCDELEEKLQELEAAQQEASRGAEPSEKELQLTRQLKLTRGQLDEKSDLCDEFAEQLRQLEVDLDESHGDLRNARSCLSASGAELRAAAHAGAAECLGHEEEAQVLCERLVWTRREAEAAESRSEAASELHAAESARLRSLLVDEEASVQALESRAAAGDARSEALDAAQAKHSAEVSSLTSELQRCRAELEALQDGPSGCGAEEASDLERALVEERSAKRSLAEAHAASESRLEEHARVAAERLAAAEASAHQPKLEVETLRRELSDSAEREAGLMKALQQEKELHDEALSMFHQQRSEGQAVNVELRQELEQFSGGIEQKEDEIMNIHFEMVGLQNKLHDQMRLFSENSEELKQGREQLAEKDGCLQHALRQQEEFVVQMNEATSKLQEKVAQLSHELEGSRAAYQTLEQHTQAVTGRLESEREALLVEASHARAEADGRVDATQAANERLEAERRALLAELTEARAEASDSAVQLEHLAAASQASQREARSELDVLQRELRTAVESANTQRGLVAEHQELQRSLREEHLQAACLLGERDDTLTGMAETVEELRRVAAQCGDQATKYELAVGTLEAREAEAAWQLQEAATQLEELQQRLEAQQQREAALTDSSRQESQRTWELQERLRSTDERCDGLEIRARDLERTLERSRLKERQALERAQELRTSLALLREFGREDFMHGAVPKLGEDGQEPPPVAPPPPAAQHRDPVDARLGAEVSSVLISVELDLGFSTVALSVAPWQTRADFDTVVDAFLKEHRLKAVFAEALVRYLEELEAQATAFPVAAQASIAEVYSQYG
;
A
#
# COMPACT_ATOMS: atom_id res chain seq x y z
N MET A 1 -25.65 -0.55 -24.50
CA MET A 1 -26.72 -1.25 -23.74
C MET A 1 -27.46 -2.18 -24.68
N PRO A 2 -27.38 -3.50 -24.45
CA PRO A 2 -28.55 -4.35 -24.61
C PRO A 2 -28.83 -5.23 -23.38
N THR A 3 -30.10 -5.28 -23.04
CA THR A 3 -30.75 -5.83 -21.84
C THR A 3 -31.19 -7.28 -22.04
N GLU A 4 -30.24 -8.23 -22.12
CA GLU A 4 -30.60 -9.67 -22.22
C GLU A 4 -29.80 -10.64 -21.33
N MET A 5 -28.96 -10.16 -20.41
CA MET A 5 -28.14 -11.06 -19.56
C MET A 5 -28.56 -11.19 -18.09
N ARG A 6 -29.70 -10.62 -17.66
CA ARG A 6 -30.15 -10.69 -16.25
C ARG A 6 -31.11 -11.81 -15.86
N SER A 7 -31.56 -12.67 -16.79
CA SER A 7 -32.59 -13.68 -16.48
C SER A 7 -32.06 -15.08 -16.11
N ARG A 8 -30.74 -15.28 -16.02
CA ARG A 8 -30.16 -16.62 -15.74
C ARG A 8 -29.57 -16.83 -14.34
N TRP A 9 -29.54 -15.82 -13.48
CA TRP A 9 -28.94 -15.93 -12.14
C TRP A 9 -29.94 -16.04 -10.98
N SER A 10 -31.25 -16.01 -11.22
CA SER A 10 -32.27 -16.09 -10.14
C SER A 10 -32.74 -17.50 -9.78
N SER A 11 -32.19 -18.57 -10.37
CA SER A 11 -32.69 -19.95 -10.16
C SER A 11 -31.83 -20.85 -9.26
N ILE A 12 -30.80 -20.32 -8.59
CA ILE A 12 -29.91 -21.11 -7.70
C ILE A 12 -29.78 -20.42 -6.33
N SER A 13 -30.90 -20.12 -5.67
CA SER A 13 -30.90 -19.61 -4.29
C SER A 13 -32.13 -20.05 -3.48
N LEU A 14 -32.73 -21.20 -3.82
CA LEU A 14 -33.82 -21.80 -3.06
C LEU A 14 -33.65 -23.30 -3.00
N GLN A 15 -32.70 -23.76 -2.19
CA GLN A 15 -32.65 -25.09 -1.58
C GLN A 15 -31.43 -25.14 -0.67
N LEU A 16 -31.62 -24.83 0.61
CA LEU A 16 -30.85 -25.31 1.78
C LEU A 16 -31.28 -24.46 3.00
N SER A 17 -32.51 -24.68 3.46
CA SER A 17 -32.98 -24.27 4.78
C SER A 17 -33.93 -25.36 5.29
N SER A 18 -33.34 -26.41 5.85
CA SER A 18 -33.99 -27.27 6.86
C SER A 18 -32.98 -28.26 7.43
N ALA A 19 -33.11 -28.53 8.73
CA ALA A 19 -32.36 -29.49 9.55
C ALA A 19 -31.02 -28.96 10.11
N ASP A 20 -30.69 -29.11 11.38
CA ASP A 20 -31.45 -29.65 12.52
C ASP A 20 -30.79 -29.18 13.82
N LYS A 21 -31.61 -29.00 14.86
CA LYS A 21 -31.17 -28.79 16.23
C LYS A 21 -30.73 -30.13 16.83
N THR A 22 -29.48 -30.26 17.23
CA THR A 22 -29.10 -31.22 18.27
C THR A 22 -28.04 -30.65 19.19
N GLN A 23 -28.43 -30.57 20.47
CA GLN A 23 -27.59 -30.36 21.64
C GLN A 23 -26.48 -31.42 21.68
N VAL A 24 -25.25 -31.01 21.99
CA VAL A 24 -24.20 -31.95 22.44
C VAL A 24 -23.56 -31.43 23.70
N THR A 25 -23.68 -32.28 24.71
CA THR A 25 -23.26 -32.18 26.09
C THR A 25 -21.76 -32.39 26.23
N VAL A 26 -21.13 -31.59 27.10
CA VAL A 26 -19.72 -31.69 27.53
C VAL A 26 -19.49 -32.99 28.34
N PRO A 27 -18.33 -33.63 28.19
CA PRO A 27 -17.57 -34.01 29.38
C PRO A 27 -16.06 -33.76 29.27
N SER A 28 -15.47 -33.19 30.33
CA SER A 28 -14.04 -33.35 30.71
C SER A 28 -13.77 -34.82 31.05
N PRO A 29 -12.52 -35.38 30.99
CA PRO A 29 -11.38 -35.08 31.90
C PRO A 29 -10.00 -35.51 31.29
N PRO A 30 -8.96 -36.00 32.04
CA PRO A 30 -8.20 -35.48 33.18
C PRO A 30 -6.69 -35.26 32.88
N GLN A 31 -6.00 -34.71 33.88
CA GLN A 31 -4.54 -34.54 34.01
C GLN A 31 -3.76 -35.87 34.01
N THR A 32 -2.57 -35.91 33.37
CA THR A 32 -1.35 -36.56 33.90
C THR A 32 -0.06 -36.10 33.17
N SER A 33 0.84 -35.47 33.93
CA SER A 33 2.28 -35.77 34.12
C SER A 33 3.10 -36.52 33.04
N SER A 34 4.20 -35.85 32.63
CA SER A 34 5.58 -36.38 32.43
C SER A 34 5.84 -37.45 31.35
N ARG A 35 6.62 -37.10 30.31
CA ARG A 35 8.07 -37.45 30.18
C ARG A 35 8.55 -37.18 28.74
N ALA A 36 9.80 -36.73 28.65
CA ALA A 36 10.53 -36.26 27.48
C ALA A 36 10.57 -37.19 26.26
N SER A 37 10.65 -36.60 25.05
CA SER A 37 11.79 -36.80 24.13
C SER A 37 11.77 -35.82 22.95
N LYS A 38 12.98 -35.33 22.64
CA LYS A 38 13.37 -34.51 21.48
C LYS A 38 13.15 -35.26 20.17
N VAL A 39 12.88 -34.54 19.07
CA VAL A 39 13.69 -34.50 17.83
C VAL A 39 13.03 -33.57 16.79
N PHE A 40 13.84 -32.63 16.29
CA PHE A 40 13.84 -31.87 15.04
C PHE A 40 12.74 -32.10 13.97
N SER A 41 12.11 -31.02 13.47
CA SER A 41 12.58 -30.33 12.25
C SER A 41 11.66 -29.16 11.82
N ALA A 42 12.33 -28.12 11.32
CA ALA A 42 11.91 -26.92 10.57
C ALA A 42 10.46 -26.74 10.11
N SER A 43 9.89 -25.55 10.36
CA SER A 43 9.62 -24.54 9.32
C SER A 43 8.96 -23.27 9.86
N ARG A 44 9.56 -22.12 9.52
CA ARG A 44 8.97 -20.79 9.28
C ARG A 44 7.68 -20.43 10.04
N SER A 45 7.78 -19.45 10.95
CA SER A 45 6.75 -18.40 11.02
C SER A 45 7.33 -17.06 11.44
N ARG A 46 7.12 -16.10 10.55
CA ARG A 46 7.28 -14.65 10.71
C ARG A 46 6.34 -14.17 11.83
N ARG A 47 6.88 -13.47 12.83
CA ARG A 47 6.32 -12.30 13.55
C ARG A 47 6.75 -12.31 15.02
N SER A 48 7.86 -11.65 15.35
CA SER A 48 8.01 -10.89 16.60
C SER A 48 9.34 -10.15 16.60
N ALA A 49 9.32 -8.88 16.16
CA ALA A 49 10.41 -7.94 16.37
C ALA A 49 9.84 -6.52 16.33
N ARG A 50 9.12 -6.13 17.39
CA ARG A 50 8.75 -4.74 17.69
C ARG A 50 8.89 -4.51 19.19
N GLN A 51 10.07 -4.77 19.73
CA GLN A 51 10.43 -4.36 21.09
C GLN A 51 11.93 -4.60 21.33
N ALA A 52 12.77 -3.67 20.85
CA ALA A 52 14.10 -3.38 21.38
C ALA A 52 14.83 -2.42 20.42
N MET A 53 14.55 -1.11 20.52
CA MET A 53 15.52 -0.08 20.12
C MET A 53 15.25 1.19 20.92
N VAL A 54 15.72 1.18 22.17
CA VAL A 54 16.15 2.39 22.86
C VAL A 54 17.60 2.13 23.25
N ALA A 55 18.45 3.12 22.99
CA ALA A 55 19.87 3.22 23.35
C ALA A 55 20.88 2.61 22.36
N SER A 56 21.26 3.42 21.37
CA SER A 56 22.69 3.62 21.08
C SER A 56 22.88 4.97 20.38
N GLY A 57 23.44 5.93 21.12
CA GLY A 57 23.93 7.18 20.54
C GLY A 57 25.23 6.91 19.81
N SER A 58 25.28 7.30 18.54
CA SER A 58 26.52 7.42 17.76
C SER A 58 26.51 8.78 17.05
N PRO A 59 27.60 9.57 17.08
CA PRO A 59 27.62 10.91 16.55
C PRO A 59 28.03 10.88 15.06
N ALA A 60 27.16 11.34 14.15
CA ALA A 60 27.55 11.56 12.77
C ALA A 60 26.83 12.73 12.11
N ALA A 61 27.66 13.71 11.73
CA ALA A 61 27.60 14.58 10.56
C ALA A 61 26.28 15.31 10.23
N SER A 62 26.26 16.61 10.58
CA SER A 62 25.35 17.61 10.04
C SER A 62 25.36 17.65 8.50
N PRO A 63 24.19 17.72 7.84
CA PRO A 63 24.11 18.23 6.49
C PRO A 63 24.29 19.76 6.52
N ARG A 64 25.17 20.27 5.67
CA ARG A 64 25.40 21.71 5.48
C ARG A 64 24.11 22.38 4.98
N PRO A 65 23.63 23.46 5.63
CA PRO A 65 22.62 24.31 5.03
C PRO A 65 23.26 25.08 3.85
N ASP A 66 22.55 25.18 2.74
CA ASP A 66 22.95 26.00 1.60
C ASP A 66 23.28 27.42 2.07
N GLY A 67 24.55 27.82 1.90
CA GLY A 67 25.16 29.00 2.51
C GLY A 67 24.74 30.35 1.92
N GLY A 68 23.70 30.41 1.09
CA GLY A 68 23.31 31.65 0.40
C GLY A 68 22.67 32.70 1.31
N ASP A 69 21.87 32.29 2.28
CA ASP A 69 21.06 33.24 3.06
C ASP A 69 21.84 33.85 4.23
N ALA A 70 22.75 33.09 4.84
CA ALA A 70 23.59 33.60 5.93
C ALA A 70 24.62 34.64 5.42
N GLU A 71 25.16 34.43 4.22
CA GLU A 71 26.13 35.34 3.60
C GLU A 71 25.46 36.63 3.11
N ARG A 72 24.20 36.55 2.62
CA ARG A 72 23.39 37.74 2.31
C ARG A 72 23.07 38.57 3.55
N VAL A 73 22.65 37.92 4.65
CA VAL A 73 22.36 38.63 5.91
C VAL A 73 23.63 39.26 6.49
N GLN A 74 24.78 38.59 6.40
CA GLN A 74 26.05 39.19 6.80
C GLN A 74 26.45 40.38 5.93
N ASN A 75 26.32 40.29 4.60
CA ASN A 75 26.62 41.39 3.70
C ASN A 75 25.71 42.61 3.93
N LEU A 76 24.40 42.40 4.12
CA LEU A 76 23.47 43.49 4.45
C LEU A 76 23.80 44.13 5.82
N THR A 77 24.16 43.30 6.80
CA THR A 77 24.58 43.80 8.13
C THR A 77 25.88 44.60 8.03
N GLN A 78 26.79 44.21 7.15
CA GLN A 78 28.05 44.92 6.92
C GLN A 78 27.82 46.25 6.19
N GLN A 79 26.93 46.27 5.20
CA GLN A 79 26.54 47.50 4.49
C GLN A 79 25.86 48.50 5.42
N LEU A 80 24.94 48.04 6.29
CA LEU A 80 24.27 48.92 7.26
C LEU A 80 25.25 49.48 8.30
N LYS A 81 26.25 48.71 8.73
CA LYS A 81 27.32 49.22 9.59
C LYS A 81 28.15 50.29 8.88
N LEU A 82 28.54 50.04 7.63
CA LEU A 82 29.31 51.00 6.86
C LEU A 82 28.54 52.32 6.64
N ALA A 83 27.25 52.24 6.36
CA ALA A 83 26.38 53.41 6.20
C ALA A 83 26.24 54.19 7.51
N ARG A 84 26.12 53.50 8.65
CA ARG A 84 26.08 54.14 9.97
C ARG A 84 27.39 54.84 10.31
N ASP A 85 28.53 54.19 10.08
CA ASP A 85 29.86 54.79 10.34
C ASP A 85 30.10 56.02 9.44
N GLN A 86 29.55 56.04 8.22
CA GLN A 86 29.60 57.21 7.33
C GLN A 86 28.70 58.35 7.82
N LEU A 87 27.51 58.04 8.36
CA LEU A 87 26.63 59.03 8.98
C LEU A 87 27.25 59.64 10.23
N ASP A 88 27.84 58.82 11.10
CA ASP A 88 28.52 59.30 12.31
C ASP A 88 29.70 60.22 11.94
N LYS A 89 30.51 59.85 10.93
CA LYS A 89 31.58 60.73 10.40
C LYS A 89 31.06 62.04 9.82
N LYS A 90 29.94 62.03 9.11
CA LYS A 90 29.33 63.26 8.57
C LYS A 90 28.77 64.12 9.71
N SER A 91 28.25 63.52 10.78
CA SER A 91 27.83 64.24 11.99
C SER A 91 29.01 64.95 12.65
N ASP A 92 30.12 64.24 12.85
CA ASP A 92 31.34 64.82 13.43
C ASP A 92 31.89 65.98 12.57
N GLN A 93 31.79 65.87 11.23
CA GLN A 93 32.15 66.95 10.31
C GLN A 93 31.23 68.16 10.43
N CYS A 94 29.93 67.96 10.68
CA CYS A 94 29.00 69.05 10.92
C CYS A 94 29.34 69.77 12.23
N ASP A 95 29.64 69.04 13.30
CA ASP A 95 30.05 69.61 14.60
C ASP A 95 31.36 70.40 14.47
N GLU A 96 32.35 69.88 13.73
CA GLU A 96 33.63 70.58 13.46
C GLU A 96 33.45 71.85 12.62
N LEU A 97 32.52 71.84 11.66
CA LEU A 97 32.18 73.04 10.88
C LEU A 97 31.44 74.08 11.72
N GLU A 98 30.61 73.65 12.67
CA GLU A 98 29.90 74.54 13.58
C GLU A 98 30.85 75.21 14.58
N GLU A 99 31.85 74.46 15.09
CA GLU A 99 32.93 75.03 15.92
C GLU A 99 33.76 76.05 15.14
N LYS A 100 34.15 75.76 13.88
CA LYS A 100 34.87 76.72 13.02
C LYS A 100 34.06 77.97 12.70
N LEU A 101 32.74 77.85 12.57
CA LEU A 101 31.86 79.01 12.39
C LEU A 101 31.83 79.88 13.64
N GLN A 102 31.76 79.27 14.83
CA GLN A 102 31.83 80.01 16.10
C GLN A 102 33.19 80.71 16.30
N GLU A 103 34.30 80.07 15.94
CA GLU A 103 35.63 80.67 15.97
C GLU A 103 35.75 81.87 15.01
N LEU A 104 35.20 81.75 13.80
CA LEU A 104 35.19 82.84 12.82
C LEU A 104 34.29 84.00 13.28
N GLU A 105 33.14 83.73 13.90
CA GLU A 105 32.29 84.76 14.50
C GLU A 105 32.99 85.48 15.66
N ALA A 106 33.73 84.75 16.50
CA ALA A 106 34.51 85.33 17.58
C ALA A 106 35.65 86.22 17.05
N ALA A 107 36.41 85.76 16.05
CA ALA A 107 37.45 86.54 15.39
C ALA A 107 36.88 87.80 14.68
N GLN A 108 35.67 87.70 14.14
CA GLN A 108 34.95 88.81 13.52
C GLN A 108 34.51 89.87 14.55
N GLN A 109 34.07 89.46 15.74
CA GLN A 109 33.77 90.39 16.83
C GLN A 109 35.01 91.15 17.29
N GLU A 110 36.19 90.52 17.32
CA GLU A 110 37.45 91.20 17.67
C GLU A 110 37.93 92.16 16.57
N ALA A 111 37.85 91.79 15.29
CA ALA A 111 38.28 92.63 14.18
C ALA A 111 37.40 93.89 13.98
N SER A 112 36.13 93.85 14.42
CA SER A 112 35.19 94.97 14.25
C SER A 112 35.48 96.20 15.12
N ARG A 113 36.37 96.10 16.12
CA ARG A 113 36.66 97.17 17.10
C ARG A 113 37.66 98.24 16.65
N GLY A 114 38.27 98.15 15.47
CA GLY A 114 39.36 99.09 15.10
C GLY A 114 39.55 99.45 13.62
N ALA A 115 38.68 99.04 12.70
CA ALA A 115 38.89 99.27 11.25
C ALA A 115 38.19 100.54 10.72
N GLU A 116 38.92 101.31 9.90
CA GLU A 116 38.44 102.44 9.09
C GLU A 116 37.33 102.00 8.10
N PRO A 117 36.40 102.88 7.70
CA PRO A 117 35.21 102.51 6.92
C PRO A 117 35.51 101.85 5.56
N SER A 118 36.64 102.16 4.90
CA SER A 118 37.00 101.51 3.63
C SER A 118 37.51 100.08 3.80
N GLU A 119 38.16 99.76 4.92
CA GLU A 119 38.57 98.40 5.25
C GLU A 119 37.37 97.54 5.66
N LYS A 120 36.38 98.14 6.33
CA LYS A 120 35.11 97.48 6.65
C LYS A 120 34.32 97.09 5.39
N GLU A 121 34.33 97.92 4.35
CA GLU A 121 33.66 97.61 3.08
C GLU A 121 34.36 96.47 2.32
N LEU A 122 35.69 96.45 2.32
CA LEU A 122 36.48 95.32 1.79
C LEU A 122 36.29 94.05 2.62
N GLN A 123 36.20 94.15 3.94
CA GLN A 123 35.98 93.03 4.84
C GLN A 123 34.57 92.45 4.68
N LEU A 124 33.54 93.30 4.57
CA LEU A 124 32.16 92.88 4.24
C LEU A 124 32.09 92.22 2.86
N THR A 125 32.79 92.76 1.86
CA THR A 125 32.85 92.16 0.52
C THR A 125 33.52 90.78 0.55
N ARG A 126 34.57 90.60 1.37
CA ARG A 126 35.21 89.29 1.57
C ARG A 126 34.27 88.33 2.31
N GLN A 127 33.54 88.79 3.32
CA GLN A 127 32.55 87.96 4.02
C GLN A 127 31.38 87.56 3.14
N LEU A 128 30.85 88.47 2.33
CA LEU A 128 29.78 88.14 1.38
C LEU A 128 30.24 87.13 0.33
N LYS A 129 31.51 87.18 -0.10
CA LYS A 129 32.09 86.15 -0.97
C LYS A 129 32.27 84.82 -0.26
N LEU A 130 32.74 84.83 0.99
CA LEU A 130 32.93 83.60 1.78
C LEU A 130 31.59 82.92 2.07
N THR A 131 30.60 83.69 2.55
CA THR A 131 29.25 83.20 2.83
C THR A 131 28.54 82.72 1.57
N ARG A 132 28.72 83.40 0.43
CA ARG A 132 28.23 82.89 -0.86
C ARG A 132 28.88 81.56 -1.23
N GLY A 133 30.21 81.43 -1.09
CA GLY A 133 30.90 80.16 -1.34
C GLY A 133 30.39 79.03 -0.44
N GLN A 134 30.17 79.31 0.86
CA GLN A 134 29.60 78.34 1.80
C GLN A 134 28.14 77.99 1.47
N LEU A 135 27.36 78.94 0.93
CA LEU A 135 25.98 78.69 0.52
C LEU A 135 25.93 77.84 -0.75
N ASP A 136 26.83 78.10 -1.69
CA ASP A 136 26.98 77.32 -2.92
C ASP A 136 27.43 75.88 -2.56
N GLU A 137 28.42 75.70 -1.68
CA GLU A 137 28.83 74.37 -1.18
C GLU A 137 27.70 73.64 -0.44
N LYS A 138 26.91 74.34 0.38
CA LYS A 138 25.73 73.76 1.04
C LYS A 138 24.63 73.40 0.04
N SER A 139 24.46 74.19 -1.01
CA SER A 139 23.51 73.89 -2.10
C SER A 139 23.93 72.61 -2.82
N ASP A 140 25.21 72.48 -3.17
CA ASP A 140 25.74 71.29 -3.84
C ASP A 140 25.57 70.03 -2.97
N LEU A 141 25.81 70.13 -1.66
CA LEU A 141 25.56 69.03 -0.72
C LEU A 141 24.06 68.68 -0.63
N CYS A 142 23.16 69.67 -0.65
CA CYS A 142 21.72 69.42 -0.64
C CYS A 142 21.25 68.72 -1.92
N ASP A 143 21.83 69.10 -3.07
CA ASP A 143 21.55 68.44 -4.35
C ASP A 143 22.07 66.99 -4.35
N GLU A 144 23.27 66.74 -3.80
CA GLU A 144 23.81 65.39 -3.63
C GLU A 144 22.92 64.53 -2.71
N PHE A 145 22.44 65.09 -1.59
CA PHE A 145 21.49 64.39 -0.70
C PHE A 145 20.15 64.12 -1.38
N ALA A 146 19.66 65.06 -2.20
CA ALA A 146 18.42 64.87 -2.96
C ALA A 146 18.58 63.76 -4.01
N GLU A 147 19.74 63.63 -4.66
CA GLU A 147 20.04 62.52 -5.55
C GLU A 147 20.13 61.18 -4.81
N GLN A 148 20.78 61.15 -3.64
CA GLN A 148 20.85 59.95 -2.80
C GLN A 148 19.46 59.50 -2.32
N LEU A 149 18.58 60.44 -1.96
CA LEU A 149 17.20 60.13 -1.58
C LEU A 149 16.40 59.57 -2.75
N ARG A 150 16.52 60.16 -3.95
CA ARG A 150 15.86 59.60 -5.16
C ARG A 150 16.38 58.21 -5.49
N GLN A 151 17.68 57.95 -5.33
CA GLN A 151 18.24 56.62 -5.54
C GLN A 151 17.68 55.61 -4.54
N LEU A 152 17.58 55.97 -3.26
CA LEU A 152 16.97 55.11 -2.25
C LEU A 152 15.48 54.86 -2.48
N GLU A 153 14.74 55.84 -3.01
CA GLU A 153 13.34 55.67 -3.42
C GLU A 153 13.22 54.65 -4.56
N VAL A 154 14.09 54.73 -5.58
CA VAL A 154 14.14 53.77 -6.68
C VAL A 154 14.48 52.36 -6.17
N ASP A 155 15.50 52.22 -5.32
CA ASP A 155 15.90 50.93 -4.76
C ASP A 155 14.79 50.31 -3.88
N LEU A 156 14.03 51.14 -3.14
CA LEU A 156 12.87 50.71 -2.36
C LEU A 156 11.71 50.26 -3.25
N ASP A 157 11.44 50.96 -4.35
CA ASP A 157 10.41 50.58 -5.31
C ASP A 157 10.76 49.26 -6.02
N GLU A 158 12.03 49.07 -6.38
CA GLU A 158 12.54 47.80 -6.92
C GLU A 158 12.37 46.65 -5.92
N SER A 159 12.79 46.86 -4.67
CA SER A 159 12.62 45.89 -3.57
C SER A 159 11.14 45.55 -3.30
N HIS A 160 10.25 46.55 -3.38
CA HIS A 160 8.81 46.33 -3.29
C HIS A 160 8.25 45.57 -4.49
N GLY A 161 8.79 45.79 -5.69
CA GLY A 161 8.51 45.00 -6.88
C GLY A 161 8.88 43.54 -6.68
N ASP A 162 10.08 43.27 -6.18
CA ASP A 162 10.57 41.93 -5.88
C ASP A 162 9.74 41.23 -4.79
N LEU A 163 9.34 41.95 -3.74
CA LEU A 163 8.45 41.41 -2.71
C LEU A 163 7.05 41.07 -3.25
N ARG A 164 6.50 41.88 -4.16
CA ARG A 164 5.22 41.57 -4.83
C ARG A 164 5.36 40.35 -5.72
N ASN A 165 6.46 40.23 -6.45
CA ASN A 165 6.75 39.06 -7.29
C ASN A 165 6.91 37.80 -6.43
N ALA A 166 7.67 37.87 -5.34
CA ALA A 166 7.82 36.76 -4.39
C ALA A 166 6.49 36.35 -3.76
N ARG A 167 5.64 37.32 -3.37
CA ARG A 167 4.29 37.05 -2.84
C ARG A 167 3.39 36.42 -3.89
N SER A 168 3.49 36.84 -5.16
CA SER A 168 2.77 36.24 -6.28
C SER A 168 3.21 34.77 -6.50
N CYS A 169 4.53 34.51 -6.51
CA CYS A 169 5.08 33.16 -6.62
C CYS A 169 4.66 32.26 -5.46
N LEU A 170 4.69 32.77 -4.21
CA LEU A 170 4.20 32.02 -3.03
C LEU A 170 2.70 31.75 -3.10
N SER A 171 1.91 32.70 -3.61
CA SER A 171 0.48 32.51 -3.81
C SER A 171 0.20 31.46 -4.90
N ALA A 172 0.94 31.48 -6.00
CA ALA A 172 0.86 30.49 -7.07
C ALA A 172 1.26 29.10 -6.56
N SER A 173 2.40 28.99 -5.88
CA SER A 173 2.85 27.74 -5.25
C SER A 173 1.85 27.22 -4.21
N GLY A 174 1.26 28.10 -3.40
CA GLY A 174 0.20 27.71 -2.46
C GLY A 174 -1.09 27.23 -3.16
N ALA A 175 -1.42 27.78 -4.33
CA ALA A 175 -2.54 27.29 -5.14
C ALA A 175 -2.22 25.93 -5.77
N GLU A 176 -1.00 25.72 -6.26
CA GLU A 176 -0.51 24.44 -6.77
C GLU A 176 -0.48 23.36 -5.68
N LEU A 177 -0.03 23.70 -4.47
CA LEU A 177 -0.03 22.78 -3.33
C LEU A 177 -1.45 22.40 -2.91
N ARG A 178 -2.41 23.33 -2.94
CA ARG A 178 -3.83 23.01 -2.69
C ARG A 178 -4.41 22.15 -3.81
N ALA A 179 -4.09 22.43 -5.06
CA ALA A 179 -4.52 21.61 -6.20
C ALA A 179 -3.93 20.20 -6.11
N ALA A 180 -2.65 20.08 -5.75
CA ALA A 180 -1.98 18.80 -5.52
C ALA A 180 -2.55 18.05 -4.31
N ALA A 181 -2.90 18.76 -3.22
CA ALA A 181 -3.57 18.15 -2.07
C ALA A 181 -4.97 17.65 -2.41
N HIS A 182 -5.74 18.38 -3.23
CA HIS A 182 -7.04 17.92 -3.72
C HIS A 182 -6.92 16.75 -4.71
N ALA A 183 -5.92 16.76 -5.58
CA ALA A 183 -5.62 15.65 -6.48
C ALA A 183 -5.21 14.41 -5.67
N GLY A 184 -4.33 14.57 -4.68
CA GLY A 184 -3.92 13.51 -3.75
C GLY A 184 -5.09 12.97 -2.93
N ALA A 185 -6.00 13.82 -2.45
CA ALA A 185 -7.21 13.36 -1.75
C ALA A 185 -8.14 12.56 -2.67
N ALA A 186 -8.28 12.94 -3.94
CA ALA A 186 -9.03 12.18 -4.92
C ALA A 186 -8.35 10.83 -5.27
N GLU A 187 -7.03 10.80 -5.36
CA GLU A 187 -6.24 9.58 -5.52
C GLU A 187 -6.35 8.68 -4.30
N CYS A 188 -6.32 9.22 -3.08
CA CYS A 188 -6.54 8.46 -1.83
C CYS A 188 -7.93 7.83 -1.79
N LEU A 189 -8.99 8.53 -2.21
CA LEU A 189 -10.33 7.95 -2.30
C LEU A 189 -10.39 6.83 -3.35
N GLY A 190 -9.71 6.99 -4.49
CA GLY A 190 -9.56 5.93 -5.49
C GLY A 190 -8.81 4.72 -4.94
N HIS A 191 -7.72 4.94 -4.20
CA HIS A 191 -6.96 3.88 -3.55
C HIS A 191 -7.71 3.21 -2.39
N GLU A 192 -8.58 3.93 -1.68
CA GLU A 192 -9.48 3.34 -0.68
C GLU A 192 -10.51 2.41 -1.35
N GLU A 193 -11.09 2.81 -2.48
CA GLU A 193 -11.98 1.94 -3.27
C GLU A 193 -11.23 0.70 -3.80
N GLU A 194 -10.01 0.88 -4.34
CA GLU A 194 -9.16 -0.24 -4.78
C GLU A 194 -8.74 -1.14 -3.62
N ALA A 195 -8.37 -0.57 -2.46
CA ALA A 195 -8.04 -1.31 -1.26
C ALA A 195 -9.25 -2.07 -0.73
N GLN A 196 -10.45 -1.50 -0.80
CA GLN A 196 -11.69 -2.16 -0.43
C GLN A 196 -11.97 -3.35 -1.36
N VAL A 197 -11.82 -3.19 -2.68
CA VAL A 197 -11.93 -4.29 -3.66
C VAL A 197 -10.88 -5.37 -3.41
N LEU A 198 -9.64 -5.00 -3.10
CA LEU A 198 -8.58 -5.94 -2.75
C LEU A 198 -8.83 -6.65 -1.42
N CYS A 199 -9.38 -5.96 -0.42
CA CYS A 199 -9.79 -6.54 0.86
C CYS A 199 -10.93 -7.54 0.66
N GLU A 200 -11.94 -7.21 -0.13
CA GLU A 200 -13.03 -8.14 -0.49
C GLU A 200 -12.49 -9.37 -1.22
N ARG A 201 -11.57 -9.17 -2.16
CA ARG A 201 -10.89 -10.26 -2.88
C ARG A 201 -10.05 -11.13 -1.93
N LEU A 202 -9.30 -10.53 -1.01
CA LEU A 202 -8.51 -11.26 -0.01
C LEU A 202 -9.40 -12.03 0.95
N VAL A 203 -10.50 -11.44 1.42
CA VAL A 203 -11.50 -12.14 2.25
C VAL A 203 -12.10 -13.32 1.49
N TRP A 204 -12.40 -13.15 0.21
CA TRP A 204 -12.89 -14.25 -0.63
C TRP A 204 -11.85 -15.36 -0.79
N THR A 205 -10.59 -15.03 -1.13
CA THR A 205 -9.53 -16.03 -1.24
C THR A 205 -9.22 -16.73 0.09
N ARG A 206 -9.33 -16.02 1.21
CA ARG A 206 -9.20 -16.59 2.55
C ARG A 206 -10.33 -17.56 2.85
N ARG A 207 -11.58 -17.22 2.52
CA ARG A 207 -12.72 -18.14 2.64
C ARG A 207 -12.56 -19.36 1.75
N GLU A 208 -12.03 -19.22 0.53
CA GLU A 208 -11.71 -20.36 -0.33
C GLU A 208 -10.59 -21.23 0.23
N ALA A 209 -9.55 -20.63 0.82
CA ALA A 209 -8.46 -21.35 1.47
C ALA A 209 -8.94 -22.09 2.72
N GLU A 210 -9.73 -21.44 3.58
CA GLU A 210 -10.37 -22.07 4.74
C GLU A 210 -11.30 -23.20 4.30
N ALA A 211 -12.08 -23.03 3.22
CA ALA A 211 -12.91 -24.10 2.66
C ALA A 211 -12.08 -25.23 2.01
N ALA A 212 -10.88 -24.95 1.50
CA ALA A 212 -9.95 -25.97 1.02
C ALA A 212 -9.29 -26.72 2.18
N GLU A 213 -8.93 -26.03 3.25
CA GLU A 213 -8.39 -26.60 4.48
C GLU A 213 -9.43 -27.49 5.17
N SER A 214 -10.67 -27.04 5.35
CA SER A 214 -11.76 -27.88 5.87
C SER A 214 -12.04 -29.10 4.99
N ARG A 215 -11.89 -28.99 3.65
CA ARG A 215 -11.98 -30.15 2.75
C ARG A 215 -10.81 -31.12 2.92
N SER A 216 -9.60 -30.60 3.14
CA SER A 216 -8.40 -31.39 3.41
C SER A 216 -8.47 -32.09 4.78
N GLU A 217 -8.96 -31.40 5.80
CA GLU A 217 -9.20 -31.95 7.14
C GLU A 217 -10.26 -33.04 7.08
N ALA A 218 -11.40 -32.80 6.42
CA ALA A 218 -12.42 -33.82 6.22
C ALA A 218 -11.90 -35.05 5.45
N ALA A 219 -11.04 -34.85 4.43
CA ALA A 219 -10.39 -35.94 3.72
C ALA A 219 -9.38 -36.70 4.60
N SER A 220 -8.63 -36.00 5.45
CA SER A 220 -7.71 -36.59 6.43
C SER A 220 -8.45 -37.40 7.50
N GLU A 221 -9.56 -36.87 8.01
CA GLU A 221 -10.45 -37.58 8.95
C GLU A 221 -11.05 -38.83 8.31
N LEU A 222 -11.49 -38.74 7.06
CA LEU A 222 -11.98 -39.91 6.31
C LEU A 222 -10.88 -40.96 6.13
N HIS A 223 -9.66 -40.54 5.74
CA HIS A 223 -8.52 -41.45 5.61
C HIS A 223 -8.10 -42.04 6.97
N ALA A 224 -8.17 -41.26 8.06
CA ALA A 224 -7.88 -41.71 9.42
C ALA A 224 -8.94 -42.72 9.89
N ALA A 225 -10.21 -42.49 9.60
CA ALA A 225 -11.31 -43.40 9.87
C ALA A 225 -11.18 -44.70 9.07
N GLU A 226 -10.84 -44.62 7.78
CA GLU A 226 -10.53 -45.79 6.95
C GLU A 226 -9.31 -46.55 7.46
N SER A 227 -8.24 -45.85 7.84
CA SER A 227 -7.04 -46.46 8.42
C SER A 227 -7.30 -47.10 9.78
N ALA A 228 -8.18 -46.50 10.60
CA ALA A 228 -8.62 -47.09 11.87
C ALA A 228 -9.48 -48.34 11.63
N ARG A 229 -10.37 -48.30 10.63
CA ARG A 229 -11.18 -49.45 10.22
C ARG A 229 -10.30 -50.60 9.70
N LEU A 230 -9.31 -50.30 8.86
CA LEU A 230 -8.35 -51.29 8.36
C LEU A 230 -7.48 -51.86 9.48
N ARG A 231 -7.02 -51.03 10.43
CA ARG A 231 -6.31 -51.51 11.61
C ARG A 231 -7.17 -52.40 12.51
N SER A 232 -8.45 -52.08 12.69
CA SER A 232 -9.39 -52.96 13.41
C SER A 232 -9.53 -54.30 12.70
N LEU A 233 -9.70 -54.30 11.37
CA LEU A 233 -9.79 -55.55 10.59
C LEU A 233 -8.50 -56.36 10.67
N LEU A 234 -7.32 -55.71 10.65
CA LEU A 234 -6.04 -56.39 10.82
C LEU A 234 -5.89 -56.98 12.22
N VAL A 235 -6.31 -56.28 13.27
CA VAL A 235 -6.30 -56.81 14.65
C VAL A 235 -7.25 -58.00 14.77
N ASP A 236 -8.43 -57.94 14.14
CA ASP A 236 -9.38 -59.05 14.11
C ASP A 236 -8.82 -60.26 13.33
N GLU A 237 -8.12 -60.02 12.21
CA GLU A 237 -7.42 -61.06 11.46
C GLU A 237 -6.23 -61.63 12.25
N GLU A 238 -5.39 -60.80 12.86
CA GLU A 238 -4.27 -61.22 13.71
C GLU A 238 -4.76 -62.04 14.91
N ALA A 239 -5.86 -61.64 15.55
CA ALA A 239 -6.50 -62.41 16.61
C ALA A 239 -7.02 -63.76 16.09
N SER A 240 -7.54 -63.81 14.86
CA SER A 240 -7.94 -65.07 14.22
C SER A 240 -6.75 -65.97 13.90
N VAL A 241 -5.62 -65.40 13.46
CA VAL A 241 -4.37 -66.12 13.20
C VAL A 241 -3.78 -66.63 14.50
N GLN A 242 -3.70 -65.81 15.55
CA GLN A 242 -3.26 -66.25 16.88
C GLN A 242 -4.18 -67.33 17.47
N ALA A 243 -5.49 -67.26 17.21
CA ALA A 243 -6.42 -68.33 17.59
C ALA A 243 -6.16 -69.63 16.81
N LEU A 244 -5.76 -69.55 15.54
CA LEU A 244 -5.37 -70.71 14.74
C LEU A 244 -4.00 -71.26 15.15
N GLU A 245 -3.03 -70.39 15.45
CA GLU A 245 -1.70 -70.77 15.94
C GLU A 245 -1.76 -71.39 17.32
N SER A 246 -2.54 -70.84 18.25
CA SER A 246 -2.77 -71.45 19.56
C SER A 246 -3.50 -72.80 19.44
N ARG A 247 -4.37 -72.96 18.44
CA ARG A 247 -5.00 -74.25 18.12
C ARG A 247 -4.03 -75.24 17.47
N ALA A 248 -3.09 -74.76 16.66
CA ALA A 248 -2.01 -75.57 16.09
C ALA A 248 -1.02 -76.00 17.17
N ALA A 249 -0.57 -75.08 18.04
CA ALA A 249 0.29 -75.35 19.18
C ALA A 249 -0.38 -76.28 20.20
N ALA A 250 -1.71 -76.18 20.40
CA ALA A 250 -2.46 -77.17 21.17
C ALA A 250 -2.53 -78.54 20.47
N GLY A 251 -2.49 -78.57 19.14
CA GLY A 251 -2.32 -79.77 18.33
C GLY A 251 -0.94 -80.40 18.50
N ASP A 252 0.12 -79.58 18.47
CA ASP A 252 1.50 -80.00 18.66
C ASP A 252 1.75 -80.48 20.09
N ALA A 253 1.25 -79.76 21.11
CA ALA A 253 1.30 -80.20 22.51
C ALA A 253 0.51 -81.50 22.74
N ARG A 254 -0.57 -81.73 21.96
CA ARG A 254 -1.32 -82.99 21.99
C ARG A 254 -0.57 -84.11 21.27
N SER A 255 0.20 -83.81 20.23
CA SER A 255 1.13 -84.74 19.58
C SER A 255 2.27 -85.10 20.51
N GLU A 256 2.93 -84.11 21.13
CA GLU A 256 4.00 -84.32 22.09
C GLU A 256 3.51 -85.06 23.34
N ALA A 257 2.29 -84.81 23.81
CA ALA A 257 1.69 -85.59 24.88
C ALA A 257 1.38 -87.04 24.46
N LEU A 258 0.99 -87.26 23.19
CA LEU A 258 0.83 -88.60 22.61
C LEU A 258 2.18 -89.30 22.46
N ASP A 259 3.22 -88.60 22.02
CA ASP A 259 4.58 -89.11 21.85
C ASP A 259 5.24 -89.35 23.21
N ALA A 260 4.99 -88.51 24.21
CA ALA A 260 5.43 -88.71 25.59
C ALA A 260 4.66 -89.85 26.26
N ALA A 261 3.36 -90.00 25.99
CA ALA A 261 2.59 -91.16 26.44
C ALA A 261 3.04 -92.45 25.75
N GLN A 262 3.38 -92.41 24.46
CA GLN A 262 3.96 -93.53 23.74
C GLN A 262 5.39 -93.83 24.19
N ALA A 263 6.20 -92.81 24.49
CA ALA A 263 7.53 -92.96 25.05
C ALA A 263 7.46 -93.57 26.45
N LYS A 264 6.53 -93.09 27.30
CA LYS A 264 6.27 -93.65 28.62
C LYS A 264 5.74 -95.08 28.54
N HIS A 265 4.82 -95.36 27.62
CA HIS A 265 4.33 -96.72 27.38
C HIS A 265 5.43 -97.62 26.80
N SER A 266 6.37 -97.09 25.99
CA SER A 266 7.51 -97.85 25.46
C SER A 266 8.58 -98.08 26.54
N ALA A 267 8.76 -97.13 27.46
CA ALA A 267 9.62 -97.23 28.64
C ALA A 267 9.04 -98.19 29.68
N GLU A 268 7.73 -98.15 29.91
CA GLU A 268 7.01 -99.11 30.74
C GLU A 268 7.01 -100.49 30.08
N VAL A 269 6.82 -100.60 28.77
CA VAL A 269 6.96 -101.88 28.06
C VAL A 269 8.38 -102.37 28.12
N SER A 270 9.41 -101.55 27.95
CA SER A 270 10.81 -101.99 28.03
C SER A 270 11.27 -102.28 29.46
N SER A 271 10.77 -101.55 30.47
CA SER A 271 10.91 -101.86 31.90
C SER A 271 10.21 -103.17 32.22
N LEU A 272 8.96 -103.35 31.82
CA LEU A 272 8.23 -104.61 31.97
C LEU A 272 8.85 -105.74 31.15
N THR A 273 9.49 -105.47 30.02
CA THR A 273 10.19 -106.50 29.23
C THR A 273 11.51 -106.88 29.86
N SER A 274 12.22 -105.93 30.48
CA SER A 274 13.46 -106.21 31.22
C SER A 274 13.18 -106.81 32.60
N GLU A 275 12.08 -106.44 33.24
CA GLU A 275 11.52 -107.12 34.41
C GLU A 275 10.96 -108.49 34.05
N LEU A 276 10.30 -108.67 32.90
CA LEU A 276 9.92 -110.01 32.43
C LEU A 276 11.13 -110.84 32.04
N GLN A 277 12.21 -110.26 31.52
CA GLN A 277 13.46 -110.98 31.26
C GLN A 277 14.21 -111.31 32.55
N ARG A 278 14.17 -110.41 33.54
CA ARG A 278 14.74 -110.62 34.87
C ARG A 278 13.91 -111.64 35.67
N CYS A 279 12.60 -111.51 35.71
CA CYS A 279 11.68 -112.47 36.29
C CYS A 279 11.66 -113.77 35.51
N ARG A 280 11.92 -113.80 34.19
CA ARG A 280 12.15 -115.04 33.44
C ARG A 280 13.49 -115.67 33.79
N ALA A 281 14.56 -114.90 34.01
CA ALA A 281 15.83 -115.40 34.51
C ALA A 281 15.74 -115.87 35.98
N GLU A 282 14.92 -115.21 36.79
CA GLU A 282 14.65 -115.57 38.19
C GLU A 282 13.62 -116.73 38.29
N LEU A 283 12.69 -116.87 37.34
CA LEU A 283 11.79 -118.03 37.21
C LEU A 283 12.48 -119.24 36.57
N GLU A 284 13.42 -119.06 35.64
CA GLU A 284 14.32 -120.12 35.16
C GLU A 284 15.29 -120.55 36.28
N ALA A 285 15.56 -119.71 37.29
CA ALA A 285 16.30 -120.04 38.51
C ALA A 285 15.42 -120.63 39.64
N LEU A 286 14.10 -120.55 39.54
CA LEU A 286 13.14 -121.04 40.56
C LEU A 286 12.17 -122.11 40.01
N GLN A 287 12.36 -122.57 38.77
CA GLN A 287 11.70 -123.74 38.17
C GLN A 287 12.53 -125.04 38.28
N ASP A 288 13.51 -125.07 39.18
CA ASP A 288 13.94 -126.29 39.89
C ASP A 288 13.32 -126.30 41.31
N GLY A 289 12.05 -126.72 41.38
CA GLY A 289 11.42 -127.25 42.60
C GLY A 289 10.21 -126.46 43.13
N PRO A 290 9.14 -127.13 43.58
CA PRO A 290 7.85 -126.98 42.90
C PRO A 290 6.72 -126.37 43.74
N SER A 291 5.69 -125.97 43.00
CA SER A 291 4.26 -125.99 43.35
C SER A 291 3.70 -124.84 44.18
N GLY A 292 2.55 -124.35 43.70
CA GLY A 292 1.50 -123.83 44.57
C GLY A 292 1.12 -122.38 44.31
N CYS A 293 -0.06 -122.20 43.69
CA CYS A 293 -1.11 -121.23 44.02
C CYS A 293 -0.65 -119.85 44.56
N GLY A 294 -0.87 -118.74 43.87
CA GLY A 294 -2.21 -118.26 43.54
C GLY A 294 -2.62 -117.18 44.56
N ALA A 295 -2.88 -115.97 44.03
CA ALA A 295 -3.54 -114.83 44.68
C ALA A 295 -2.79 -114.13 45.83
N GLU A 296 -2.54 -112.82 45.70
CA GLU A 296 -3.40 -111.81 46.35
C GLU A 296 -2.81 -110.40 46.15
N GLU A 297 -3.51 -109.65 45.30
CA GLU A 297 -3.50 -108.19 45.24
C GLU A 297 -3.99 -107.64 46.59
N ALA A 298 -3.10 -107.55 47.59
CA ALA A 298 -3.37 -106.91 48.87
C ALA A 298 -2.11 -106.33 49.55
N SER A 299 -0.96 -106.20 48.86
CA SER A 299 0.31 -105.78 49.46
C SER A 299 0.73 -104.33 49.18
N ASP A 300 0.10 -103.63 48.23
CA ASP A 300 0.55 -102.29 47.84
C ASP A 300 -0.19 -101.15 48.56
N LEU A 301 -1.18 -101.46 49.41
CA LEU A 301 -1.81 -100.48 50.32
C LEU A 301 -1.20 -100.46 51.73
N GLU A 302 -0.43 -101.47 52.15
CA GLU A 302 0.26 -101.49 53.44
C GLU A 302 1.63 -100.78 53.41
N ARG A 303 2.25 -100.63 52.23
CA ARG A 303 3.58 -100.00 52.11
C ARG A 303 3.51 -98.48 52.34
N ALA A 304 2.41 -97.82 52.00
CA ALA A 304 2.20 -96.38 52.21
C ALA A 304 1.87 -95.99 53.67
N LEU A 305 1.38 -96.91 54.50
CA LEU A 305 1.04 -96.64 55.90
C LEU A 305 2.19 -96.91 56.90
N VAL A 306 3.31 -97.50 56.43
CA VAL A 306 4.49 -97.78 57.25
C VAL A 306 5.47 -96.60 57.27
N GLU A 307 5.54 -95.80 56.20
CA GLU A 307 6.44 -94.64 56.13
C GLU A 307 5.94 -93.44 56.94
N GLU A 308 4.62 -93.28 57.13
CA GLU A 308 4.07 -92.23 58.01
C GLU A 308 4.22 -92.57 59.51
N ARG A 309 4.40 -93.85 59.86
CA ARG A 309 4.56 -94.32 61.25
C ARG A 309 6.01 -94.34 61.74
N SER A 310 7.00 -94.31 60.84
CA SER A 310 8.42 -94.18 61.22
C SER A 310 8.79 -92.74 61.57
N ALA A 311 8.22 -91.75 60.88
CA ALA A 311 8.44 -90.32 61.15
C ALA A 311 7.84 -89.86 62.50
N LYS A 312 6.79 -90.53 63.00
CA LYS A 312 6.18 -90.24 64.31
C LYS A 312 6.88 -90.89 65.50
N ARG A 313 7.81 -91.85 65.29
CA ARG A 313 8.58 -92.49 66.38
C ARG A 313 9.90 -91.79 66.70
N SER A 314 10.58 -91.20 65.72
CA SER A 314 11.84 -90.48 65.98
C SER A 314 11.65 -89.20 66.80
N LEU A 315 10.47 -88.59 66.75
CA LEU A 315 10.14 -87.38 67.52
C LEU A 315 9.74 -87.67 68.98
N ALA A 316 9.34 -88.91 69.30
CA ALA A 316 9.01 -89.34 70.66
C ALA A 316 10.26 -89.81 71.45
N GLU A 317 11.27 -90.37 70.78
CA GLU A 317 12.51 -90.84 71.41
C GLU A 317 13.44 -89.69 71.85
N ALA A 318 13.36 -88.53 71.20
CA ALA A 318 14.13 -87.34 71.58
C ALA A 318 13.63 -86.68 72.88
N HIS A 319 12.34 -86.83 73.22
CA HIS A 319 11.76 -86.25 74.43
C HIS A 319 11.95 -87.13 75.69
N ALA A 320 12.11 -88.45 75.53
CA ALA A 320 12.35 -89.37 76.66
C ALA A 320 13.82 -89.37 77.15
N ALA A 321 14.78 -88.98 76.31
CA ALA A 321 16.20 -88.97 76.67
C ALA A 321 16.63 -87.78 77.57
N SER A 322 15.82 -86.72 77.64
CA SER A 322 16.13 -85.55 78.48
C SER A 322 15.65 -85.69 79.93
N GLU A 323 14.59 -86.47 80.20
CA GLU A 323 14.07 -86.65 81.57
C GLU A 323 14.88 -87.67 82.39
N SER A 324 15.46 -88.69 81.76
CA SER A 324 16.30 -89.71 82.44
C SER A 324 17.62 -89.17 83.01
N ARG A 325 18.11 -87.99 82.57
CA ARG A 325 19.39 -87.42 83.03
C ARG A 325 19.26 -86.54 84.28
N LEU A 326 18.05 -86.12 84.65
CA LEU A 326 17.82 -85.33 85.86
C LEU A 326 17.58 -86.20 87.10
N GLU A 327 17.17 -87.46 86.95
CA GLU A 327 16.93 -88.38 88.08
C GLU A 327 18.22 -89.10 88.58
N GLU A 328 19.24 -89.26 87.75
CA GLU A 328 20.49 -89.94 88.13
C GLU A 328 21.41 -89.08 89.02
N HIS A 329 21.33 -87.75 88.91
CA HIS A 329 22.09 -86.82 89.75
C HIS A 329 21.55 -86.69 91.19
N ALA A 330 20.27 -87.02 91.43
CA ALA A 330 19.68 -86.99 92.76
C ALA A 330 20.05 -88.22 93.62
N ARG A 331 20.46 -89.34 92.99
CA ARG A 331 20.72 -90.61 93.68
C ARG A 331 22.15 -90.73 94.22
N VAL A 332 23.13 -90.06 93.60
CA VAL A 332 24.55 -90.10 94.00
C VAL A 332 24.85 -89.20 95.22
N ALA A 333 24.00 -88.22 95.52
CA ALA A 333 24.16 -87.34 96.69
C ALA A 333 23.74 -88.02 98.02
N ALA A 334 22.91 -89.06 97.99
CA ALA A 334 22.43 -89.74 99.19
C ALA A 334 23.40 -90.81 99.75
N GLU A 335 24.27 -91.39 98.91
CA GLU A 335 25.20 -92.46 99.32
C GLU A 335 26.46 -91.96 100.04
N ARG A 336 26.75 -90.65 100.01
CA ARG A 336 27.92 -90.07 100.70
C ARG A 336 27.67 -89.67 102.16
N LEU A 337 26.43 -89.73 102.64
CA LEU A 337 26.06 -89.38 104.02
C LEU A 337 25.99 -90.60 104.96
N ALA A 338 26.01 -91.83 104.44
CA ALA A 338 25.94 -93.06 105.26
C ALA A 338 27.31 -93.61 105.72
N ALA A 339 28.42 -93.06 105.21
CA ALA A 339 29.78 -93.58 105.48
C ALA A 339 30.52 -92.88 106.65
N ALA A 340 29.90 -91.90 107.32
CA ALA A 340 30.57 -91.03 108.30
C ALA A 340 30.30 -91.38 109.79
N GLU A 341 29.47 -92.37 110.11
CA GLU A 341 29.02 -92.62 111.49
C GLU A 341 29.56 -93.92 112.15
N ALA A 342 30.77 -94.37 111.82
CA ALA A 342 31.32 -95.60 112.41
C ALA A 342 32.82 -95.56 112.79
N SER A 343 33.26 -94.53 113.52
CA SER A 343 34.52 -94.65 114.27
C SER A 343 34.54 -93.72 115.49
N ALA A 344 34.05 -94.23 116.61
CA ALA A 344 34.17 -93.59 117.91
C ALA A 344 34.68 -94.62 118.94
N HIS A 345 35.91 -94.44 119.42
CA HIS A 345 36.31 -94.44 120.85
C HIS A 345 37.80 -94.80 121.06
N GLN A 346 38.65 -93.80 121.35
CA GLN A 346 39.65 -93.90 122.45
C GLN A 346 40.33 -92.54 122.85
N PRO A 347 39.68 -91.59 123.57
CA PRO A 347 40.31 -90.31 123.87
C PRO A 347 40.73 -90.18 125.35
N LYS A 348 42.03 -90.30 125.63
CA LYS A 348 42.67 -89.57 126.75
C LYS A 348 44.06 -89.00 126.39
N LEU A 349 44.75 -89.53 125.38
CA LEU A 349 45.94 -88.90 124.81
C LEU A 349 45.64 -87.85 123.73
N GLU A 350 44.47 -87.94 123.08
CA GLU A 350 44.08 -87.04 121.98
C GLU A 350 43.81 -85.60 122.43
N VAL A 351 43.47 -85.36 123.70
CA VAL A 351 43.10 -84.00 124.17
C VAL A 351 44.32 -83.07 124.26
N GLU A 352 45.51 -83.60 124.53
CA GLU A 352 46.74 -82.79 124.59
C GLU A 352 47.35 -82.55 123.20
N THR A 353 47.24 -83.52 122.28
CA THR A 353 47.56 -83.29 120.86
C THR A 353 46.58 -82.30 120.25
N LEU A 354 45.27 -82.44 120.52
CA LEU A 354 44.26 -81.50 120.04
C LEU A 354 44.46 -80.08 120.59
N ARG A 355 44.99 -79.89 121.81
CA ARG A 355 45.30 -78.54 122.32
C ARG A 355 46.50 -77.89 121.62
N ARG A 356 47.54 -78.65 121.28
CA ARG A 356 48.64 -78.14 120.45
C ARG A 356 48.16 -77.88 119.03
N GLU A 357 47.39 -78.79 118.46
CA GLU A 357 46.79 -78.62 117.14
C GLU A 357 45.82 -77.43 117.10
N LEU A 358 45.09 -77.11 118.17
CA LEU A 358 44.25 -75.92 118.25
C LEU A 358 45.07 -74.63 118.32
N SER A 359 46.19 -74.64 119.04
CA SER A 359 47.11 -73.49 119.11
C SER A 359 47.77 -73.26 117.75
N ASP A 360 48.27 -74.32 117.13
CA ASP A 360 48.85 -74.26 115.79
C ASP A 360 47.77 -73.89 114.74
N SER A 361 46.52 -74.31 114.94
CA SER A 361 45.38 -73.90 114.11
C SER A 361 45.06 -72.42 114.28
N ALA A 362 45.08 -71.90 115.50
CA ALA A 362 44.85 -70.47 115.77
C ALA A 362 45.96 -69.59 115.17
N GLU A 363 47.22 -70.02 115.23
CA GLU A 363 48.32 -69.32 114.56
C GLU A 363 48.20 -69.39 113.03
N ARG A 364 47.78 -70.53 112.47
CA ARG A 364 47.46 -70.65 111.05
C ARG A 364 46.28 -69.77 110.65
N GLU A 365 45.23 -69.70 111.46
CA GLU A 365 44.07 -68.83 111.23
C GLU A 365 44.47 -67.35 111.28
N ALA A 366 45.32 -66.95 112.23
CA ALA A 366 45.87 -65.59 112.26
C ALA A 366 46.73 -65.29 111.03
N GLY A 367 47.54 -66.26 110.58
CA GLY A 367 48.30 -66.18 109.34
C GLY A 367 47.40 -66.05 108.10
N LEU A 368 46.33 -66.84 108.03
CA LEU A 368 45.32 -66.79 106.96
C LEU A 368 44.53 -65.48 106.98
N MET A 369 44.17 -64.96 108.14
CA MET A 369 43.49 -63.66 108.25
C MET A 369 44.38 -62.52 107.78
N LYS A 370 45.68 -62.57 108.08
CA LYS A 370 46.66 -61.60 107.57
C LYS A 370 46.85 -61.73 106.06
N ALA A 371 46.90 -62.95 105.53
CA ALA A 371 46.98 -63.20 104.09
C ALA A 371 45.70 -62.72 103.36
N LEU A 372 44.52 -62.97 103.94
CA LEU A 372 43.24 -62.51 103.40
C LEU A 372 43.12 -60.98 103.44
N GLN A 373 43.66 -60.34 104.48
CA GLN A 373 43.72 -58.89 104.55
C GLN A 373 44.65 -58.31 103.46
N GLN A 374 45.80 -58.95 103.23
CA GLN A 374 46.71 -58.59 102.13
C GLN A 374 46.07 -58.81 100.75
N GLU A 375 45.32 -59.90 100.55
CA GLU A 375 44.57 -60.10 99.31
C GLU A 375 43.50 -59.03 99.09
N LYS A 376 42.79 -58.61 100.14
CA LYS A 376 41.81 -57.52 100.05
C LYS A 376 42.46 -56.21 99.65
N GLU A 377 43.59 -55.87 100.27
CA GLU A 377 44.35 -54.65 99.94
C GLU A 377 44.84 -54.67 98.49
N LEU A 378 45.37 -55.80 98.01
CA LEU A 378 45.75 -55.97 96.61
C LEU A 378 44.55 -55.90 95.66
N HIS A 379 43.38 -56.40 96.07
CA HIS A 379 42.17 -56.34 95.26
C HIS A 379 41.61 -54.92 95.16
N ASP A 380 41.60 -54.19 96.27
CA ASP A 380 41.20 -52.79 96.32
C ASP A 380 42.15 -51.92 95.49
N GLU A 381 43.46 -52.18 95.54
CA GLU A 381 44.45 -51.52 94.70
C GLU A 381 44.24 -51.85 93.21
N ALA A 382 43.96 -53.10 92.86
CA ALA A 382 43.63 -53.50 91.49
C ALA A 382 42.35 -52.81 90.99
N LEU A 383 41.30 -52.73 91.81
CA LEU A 383 40.07 -52.02 91.47
C LEU A 383 40.30 -50.51 91.30
N SER A 384 41.16 -49.92 92.13
CA SER A 384 41.59 -48.52 91.98
C SER A 384 42.30 -48.30 90.64
N MET A 385 43.23 -49.18 90.25
CA MET A 385 43.90 -49.10 88.94
C MET A 385 42.93 -49.27 87.77
N PHE A 386 41.93 -50.16 87.87
CA PHE A 386 40.90 -50.29 86.84
C PHE A 386 40.02 -49.05 86.73
N HIS A 387 39.65 -48.42 87.86
CA HIS A 387 38.90 -47.17 87.85
C HIS A 387 39.71 -46.03 87.25
N GLN A 388 41.01 -45.94 87.59
CA GLN A 388 41.92 -44.97 86.99
C GLN A 388 42.02 -45.16 85.48
N GLN A 389 42.33 -46.38 85.00
CA GLN A 389 42.38 -46.69 83.56
C GLN A 389 41.06 -46.40 82.85
N ARG A 390 39.91 -46.66 83.50
CA ARG A 390 38.60 -46.34 82.95
C ARG A 390 38.38 -44.83 82.84
N SER A 391 38.82 -44.05 83.84
CA SER A 391 38.72 -42.59 83.80
C SER A 391 39.65 -41.97 82.75
N GLU A 392 40.88 -42.47 82.62
CA GLU A 392 41.82 -42.08 81.57
C GLU A 392 41.29 -42.44 80.19
N GLY A 393 40.74 -43.65 80.02
CA GLY A 393 40.09 -44.07 78.79
C GLY A 393 38.87 -43.21 78.43
N GLN A 394 38.09 -42.76 79.42
CA GLN A 394 36.98 -41.83 79.20
C GLN A 394 37.46 -40.43 78.80
N ALA A 395 38.52 -39.91 79.43
CA ALA A 395 39.11 -38.63 79.08
C ALA A 395 39.62 -38.64 77.63
N VAL A 396 40.37 -39.66 77.24
CA VAL A 396 40.84 -39.85 75.86
C VAL A 396 39.67 -39.98 74.88
N ASN A 397 38.58 -40.65 75.26
CA ASN A 397 37.40 -40.75 74.40
C ASN A 397 36.72 -39.39 74.19
N VAL A 398 36.68 -38.55 75.23
CA VAL A 398 36.13 -37.18 75.13
C VAL A 398 37.03 -36.31 74.24
N GLU A 399 38.35 -36.38 74.41
CA GLU A 399 39.30 -35.66 73.54
C GLU A 399 39.16 -36.08 72.08
N LEU A 400 39.13 -37.39 71.79
CA LEU A 400 38.92 -37.90 70.43
C LEU A 400 37.57 -37.48 69.84
N ARG A 401 36.50 -37.41 70.65
CA ARG A 401 35.20 -36.90 70.18
C ARG A 401 35.26 -35.41 69.85
N GLN A 402 35.93 -34.61 70.68
CA GLN A 402 36.12 -33.19 70.40
C GLN A 402 36.96 -32.96 69.14
N GLU A 403 38.03 -33.74 68.94
CA GLU A 403 38.82 -33.69 67.71
C GLU A 403 37.98 -34.09 66.49
N LEU A 404 37.19 -35.16 66.59
CA LEU A 404 36.29 -35.59 65.51
C LEU A 404 35.21 -34.54 65.20
N GLU A 405 34.62 -33.89 66.21
CA GLU A 405 33.67 -32.79 66.02
C GLU A 405 34.34 -31.57 65.36
N GLN A 406 35.58 -31.24 65.75
CA GLN A 406 36.35 -30.18 65.11
C GLN A 406 36.68 -30.51 63.65
N PHE A 407 37.08 -31.74 63.35
CA PHE A 407 37.31 -32.18 61.97
C PHE A 407 36.01 -32.21 61.16
N SER A 408 34.90 -32.65 61.74
CA SER A 408 33.58 -32.65 61.09
C SER A 408 33.17 -31.23 60.72
N GLY A 409 33.24 -30.29 61.66
CA GLY A 409 32.91 -28.88 61.40
C GLY A 409 33.87 -28.23 60.39
N GLY A 410 35.15 -28.58 60.43
CA GLY A 410 36.14 -28.12 59.45
C GLY A 410 35.88 -28.67 58.04
N ILE A 411 35.40 -29.90 57.91
CA ILE A 411 35.00 -30.50 56.63
C ILE A 411 33.72 -29.83 56.10
N GLU A 412 32.69 -29.65 56.93
CA GLU A 412 31.46 -28.95 56.54
C GLU A 412 31.77 -27.53 56.02
N GLN A 413 32.63 -26.79 56.73
CA GLN A 413 33.04 -25.46 56.28
C GLN A 413 33.78 -25.50 54.93
N LYS A 414 34.61 -26.52 54.70
CA LYS A 414 35.31 -26.70 53.41
C LYS A 414 34.35 -27.12 52.30
N GLU A 415 33.34 -27.92 52.59
CA GLU A 415 32.28 -28.28 51.64
C GLU A 415 31.48 -27.04 51.23
N ASP A 416 31.14 -26.16 52.17
CA ASP A 416 30.47 -24.88 51.89
C ASP A 416 31.35 -23.95 51.04
N GLU A 417 32.64 -23.85 51.34
CA GLU A 417 33.61 -23.10 50.51
C GLU A 417 33.68 -23.66 49.08
N ILE A 418 33.74 -24.98 48.92
CA ILE A 418 33.78 -25.64 47.61
C ILE A 418 32.48 -25.39 46.83
N MET A 419 31.33 -25.43 47.49
CA MET A 419 30.04 -25.15 46.87
C MET A 419 29.94 -23.68 46.43
N ASN A 420 30.39 -22.73 47.27
CA ASN A 420 30.47 -21.32 46.89
C ASN A 420 31.37 -21.11 45.67
N ILE A 421 32.55 -21.72 45.64
CA ILE A 421 33.45 -21.67 44.47
C ILE A 421 32.76 -22.25 43.22
N HIS A 422 31.99 -23.34 43.36
CA HIS A 422 31.24 -23.92 42.25
C HIS A 422 30.15 -22.96 41.74
N PHE A 423 29.40 -22.31 42.64
CA PHE A 423 28.42 -21.30 42.26
C PHE A 423 29.04 -20.10 41.55
N GLU A 424 30.17 -19.60 42.05
CA GLU A 424 30.91 -18.52 41.39
C GLU A 424 31.43 -18.94 40.01
N MET A 425 31.94 -20.16 39.87
CA MET A 425 32.41 -20.70 38.60
C MET A 425 31.27 -20.81 37.59
N VAL A 426 30.10 -21.32 38.00
CA VAL A 426 28.90 -21.36 37.14
C VAL A 426 28.45 -19.95 36.80
N GLY A 427 28.50 -19.01 37.75
CA GLY A 427 28.22 -17.59 37.50
C GLY A 427 29.16 -16.98 36.46
N LEU A 428 30.46 -17.29 36.51
CA LEU A 428 31.44 -16.86 35.52
C LEU A 428 31.22 -17.52 34.16
N GLN A 429 30.90 -18.81 34.11
CA GLN A 429 30.58 -19.53 32.87
C GLN A 429 29.33 -18.93 32.20
N ASN A 430 28.29 -18.62 32.97
CA ASN A 430 27.09 -17.97 32.46
C ASN A 430 27.41 -16.57 31.91
N LYS A 431 28.17 -15.75 32.66
CA LYS A 431 28.63 -14.43 32.17
C LYS A 431 29.45 -14.53 30.90
N LEU A 432 30.35 -15.50 30.79
CA LEU A 432 31.16 -15.72 29.60
C LEU A 432 30.28 -16.14 28.40
N HIS A 433 29.29 -17.00 28.65
CA HIS A 433 28.32 -17.42 27.63
C HIS A 433 27.46 -16.25 27.15
N ASP A 434 26.97 -15.42 28.07
CA ASP A 434 26.21 -14.21 27.74
C ASP A 434 27.06 -13.21 26.94
N GLN A 435 28.32 -13.00 27.32
CA GLN A 435 29.25 -12.17 26.55
C GLN A 435 29.49 -12.72 25.15
N MET A 436 29.69 -14.04 25.02
CA MET A 436 29.88 -14.69 23.73
C MET A 436 28.63 -14.57 22.84
N ARG A 437 27.45 -14.68 23.44
CA ARG A 437 26.16 -14.44 22.77
C ARG A 437 26.04 -12.99 22.28
N LEU A 438 26.36 -12.01 23.13
CA LEU A 438 26.37 -10.60 22.74
C LEU A 438 27.37 -10.32 21.60
N PHE A 439 28.54 -10.97 21.60
CA PHE A 439 29.47 -10.85 20.48
C PHE A 439 28.92 -11.44 19.18
N SER A 440 28.20 -12.57 19.23
CA SER A 440 27.54 -13.11 18.05
C SER A 440 26.42 -12.22 17.53
N GLU A 441 25.58 -11.69 18.42
CA GLU A 441 24.49 -10.75 18.07
C GLU A 441 25.07 -9.46 17.45
N ASN A 442 26.10 -8.86 18.05
CA ASN A 442 26.80 -7.69 17.49
C ASN A 442 27.44 -7.99 16.13
N SER A 443 27.99 -9.19 15.94
CA SER A 443 28.58 -9.60 14.65
C SER A 443 27.52 -9.75 13.56
N GLU A 444 26.33 -10.27 13.91
CA GLU A 444 25.20 -10.39 13.00
C GLU A 444 24.62 -9.01 12.64
N GLU A 445 24.47 -8.11 13.62
CA GLU A 445 24.03 -6.74 13.39
C GLU A 445 25.00 -5.97 12.48
N LEU A 446 26.31 -6.12 12.69
CA LEU A 446 27.32 -5.53 11.80
C LEU A 446 27.25 -6.09 10.39
N LYS A 447 26.95 -7.39 10.23
CA LYS A 447 26.78 -8.01 8.92
C LYS A 447 25.52 -7.50 8.22
N GLN A 448 24.39 -7.41 8.93
CA GLN A 448 23.15 -6.84 8.42
C GLN A 448 23.33 -5.36 8.03
N GLY A 449 24.04 -4.57 8.84
CA GLY A 449 24.36 -3.19 8.53
C GLY A 449 25.20 -3.04 7.25
N ARG A 450 26.15 -3.95 7.02
CA ARG A 450 26.92 -3.99 5.76
C ARG A 450 26.07 -4.37 4.55
N GLU A 451 25.17 -5.33 4.70
CA GLU A 451 24.25 -5.75 3.65
C GLU A 451 23.29 -4.59 3.28
N GLN A 452 22.72 -3.90 4.26
CA GLN A 452 21.88 -2.71 4.03
C GLN A 452 22.63 -1.56 3.36
N LEU A 453 23.90 -1.33 3.74
CA LEU A 453 24.74 -0.33 3.07
C LEU A 453 24.99 -0.72 1.60
N ALA A 454 25.29 -1.99 1.32
CA ALA A 454 25.47 -2.48 -0.04
C ALA A 454 24.19 -2.37 -0.89
N GLU A 455 23.02 -2.64 -0.30
CA GLU A 455 21.72 -2.44 -0.95
C GLU A 455 21.45 -0.96 -1.26
N LYS A 456 21.74 -0.06 -0.31
CA LYS A 456 21.61 1.38 -0.52
C LYS A 456 22.57 1.90 -1.58
N ASP A 457 23.83 1.45 -1.56
CA ASP A 457 24.80 1.78 -2.60
C ASP A 457 24.34 1.28 -3.98
N GLY A 458 23.74 0.09 -4.05
CA GLY A 458 23.12 -0.44 -5.26
C GLY A 458 21.96 0.43 -5.77
N CYS A 459 21.07 0.87 -4.87
CA CYS A 459 19.97 1.78 -5.21
C CYS A 459 20.48 3.14 -5.69
N LEU A 460 21.51 3.70 -5.04
CA LEU A 460 22.14 4.96 -5.46
C LEU A 460 22.80 4.83 -6.84
N GLN A 461 23.50 3.74 -7.11
CA GLN A 461 24.07 3.48 -8.43
C GLN A 461 22.98 3.35 -9.51
N HIS A 462 21.85 2.73 -9.18
CA HIS A 462 20.71 2.64 -10.10
C HIS A 462 20.09 4.02 -10.37
N ALA A 463 19.87 4.81 -9.33
CA ALA A 463 19.34 6.18 -9.45
C ALA A 463 20.28 7.07 -10.27
N LEU A 464 21.60 6.94 -10.08
CA LEU A 464 22.58 7.66 -10.90
C LEU A 464 22.52 7.26 -12.37
N ARG A 465 22.38 5.96 -12.68
CA ARG A 465 22.19 5.51 -14.08
C ARG A 465 20.90 6.04 -14.69
N GLN A 466 19.80 6.04 -13.95
CA GLN A 466 18.54 6.63 -14.41
C GLN A 466 18.68 8.14 -14.67
N GLN A 467 19.41 8.85 -13.80
CA GLN A 467 19.71 10.26 -14.01
C GLN A 467 20.54 10.48 -15.29
N GLU A 468 21.57 9.66 -15.52
CA GLU A 468 22.38 9.70 -16.75
C GLU A 468 21.52 9.42 -17.99
N GLU A 469 20.65 8.41 -17.95
CA GLU A 469 19.70 8.10 -19.03
C GLU A 469 18.73 9.25 -19.29
N PHE A 470 18.19 9.88 -18.24
CA PHE A 470 17.30 11.03 -18.38
C PHE A 470 18.02 12.23 -19.00
N VAL A 471 19.28 12.48 -18.62
CA VAL A 471 20.10 13.53 -19.25
C VAL A 471 20.35 13.22 -20.73
N VAL A 472 20.59 11.96 -21.10
CA VAL A 472 20.72 11.56 -22.51
C VAL A 472 19.41 11.80 -23.27
N GLN A 473 18.26 11.40 -22.70
CA GLN A 473 16.95 11.63 -23.31
C GLN A 473 16.64 13.13 -23.46
N MET A 474 16.97 13.94 -22.45
CA MET A 474 16.77 15.39 -22.50
C MET A 474 17.67 16.04 -23.56
N ASN A 475 18.91 15.59 -23.70
CA ASN A 475 19.81 16.04 -24.76
C ASN A 475 19.31 15.63 -26.15
N GLU A 476 18.78 14.42 -26.30
CA GLU A 476 18.18 13.97 -27.56
C GLU A 476 16.92 14.78 -27.91
N ALA A 477 16.04 15.03 -26.93
CA ALA A 477 14.86 15.87 -27.12
C ALA A 477 15.24 17.31 -27.48
N THR A 478 16.26 17.87 -26.82
CA THR A 478 16.79 19.21 -27.13
C THR A 478 17.37 19.26 -28.53
N SER A 479 18.11 18.23 -28.96
CA SER A 479 18.65 18.13 -30.31
C SER A 479 17.55 18.03 -31.37
N LYS A 480 16.50 17.21 -31.14
CA LYS A 480 15.32 17.13 -32.02
C LYS A 480 14.55 18.46 -32.08
N LEU A 481 14.46 19.18 -30.96
CA LEU A 481 13.83 20.49 -30.92
C LEU A 481 14.64 21.51 -31.72
N GLN A 482 15.97 21.54 -31.56
CA GLN A 482 16.87 22.38 -32.34
C GLN A 482 16.79 22.07 -33.84
N GLU A 483 16.71 20.79 -34.21
CA GLU A 483 16.52 20.37 -35.61
C GLU A 483 15.18 20.86 -36.16
N LYS A 484 14.08 20.72 -35.41
CA LYS A 484 12.77 21.26 -35.81
C LYS A 484 12.77 22.78 -35.91
N VAL A 485 13.43 23.49 -34.99
CA VAL A 485 13.57 24.94 -35.06
C VAL A 485 14.36 25.35 -36.31
N ALA A 486 15.42 24.62 -36.66
CA ALA A 486 16.17 24.85 -37.89
C ALA A 486 15.32 24.57 -39.15
N GLN A 487 14.56 23.47 -39.17
CA GLN A 487 13.63 23.12 -40.25
C GLN A 487 12.55 24.21 -40.44
N LEU A 488 11.86 24.61 -39.36
CA LEU A 488 10.85 25.67 -39.40
C LEU A 488 11.44 27.02 -39.81
N SER A 489 12.68 27.33 -39.38
CA SER A 489 13.37 28.55 -39.82
C SER A 489 13.63 28.52 -41.32
N HIS A 490 14.04 27.37 -41.86
CA HIS A 490 14.24 27.18 -43.29
C HIS A 490 12.93 27.27 -44.09
N GLU A 491 11.83 26.68 -43.59
CA GLU A 491 10.50 26.80 -44.20
C GLU A 491 9.96 28.24 -44.16
N LEU A 492 10.23 28.98 -43.08
CA LEU A 492 9.90 30.40 -42.97
C LEU A 492 10.72 31.25 -43.94
N GLU A 493 11.99 30.96 -44.14
CA GLU A 493 12.81 31.60 -45.18
C GLU A 493 12.31 31.26 -46.58
N GLY A 494 11.98 29.99 -46.84
CA GLY A 494 11.41 29.54 -48.11
C GLY A 494 10.06 30.21 -48.42
N SER A 495 9.18 30.34 -47.42
CA SER A 495 7.91 31.05 -47.58
C SER A 495 8.11 32.55 -47.78
N ARG A 496 9.04 33.20 -47.06
CA ARG A 496 9.42 34.60 -47.30
C ARG A 496 9.92 34.81 -48.73
N ALA A 497 10.77 33.92 -49.24
CA ALA A 497 11.25 33.98 -50.63
C ALA A 497 10.09 33.79 -51.63
N ALA A 498 9.14 32.88 -51.35
CA ALA A 498 7.94 32.70 -52.17
C ALA A 498 7.03 33.93 -52.16
N TYR A 499 6.86 34.60 -51.01
CA TYR A 499 6.10 35.85 -50.93
C TYR A 499 6.79 36.98 -51.69
N GLN A 500 8.13 37.09 -51.62
CA GLN A 500 8.88 38.07 -52.40
C GLN A 500 8.75 37.84 -53.90
N THR A 501 8.81 36.59 -54.37
CA THR A 501 8.61 36.29 -55.81
C THR A 501 7.18 36.55 -56.24
N LEU A 502 6.19 36.23 -55.39
CA LEU A 502 4.79 36.56 -55.64
C LEU A 502 4.59 38.08 -55.70
N GLU A 503 5.19 38.84 -54.78
CA GLU A 503 5.12 40.30 -54.74
C GLU A 503 5.72 40.91 -56.02
N GLN A 504 6.92 40.46 -56.41
CA GLN A 504 7.55 40.86 -57.68
C GLN A 504 6.68 40.51 -58.89
N HIS A 505 6.05 39.33 -58.90
CA HIS A 505 5.14 38.94 -59.97
C HIS A 505 3.89 39.83 -59.99
N THR A 506 3.28 40.13 -58.83
CA THR A 506 2.15 41.05 -58.75
C THR A 506 2.53 42.45 -59.22
N GLN A 507 3.69 42.98 -58.83
CA GLN A 507 4.20 44.28 -59.30
C GLN A 507 4.43 44.28 -60.82
N ALA A 508 4.95 43.19 -61.38
CA ALA A 508 5.13 43.05 -62.82
C ALA A 508 3.79 43.00 -63.57
N VAL A 509 2.80 42.28 -63.03
CA VAL A 509 1.45 42.21 -63.61
C VAL A 509 0.74 43.56 -63.50
N THR A 510 0.81 44.24 -62.36
CA THR A 510 0.22 45.58 -62.21
C THR A 510 0.87 46.57 -63.16
N GLY A 511 2.20 46.55 -63.30
CA GLY A 511 2.90 47.40 -64.28
C GLY A 511 2.48 47.12 -65.73
N ARG A 512 2.27 45.84 -66.10
CA ARG A 512 1.72 45.48 -67.42
C ARG A 512 0.30 46.01 -67.60
N LEU A 513 -0.58 45.79 -66.63
CA LEU A 513 -1.97 46.25 -66.68
C LEU A 513 -2.05 47.79 -66.72
N GLU A 514 -1.16 48.49 -66.02
CA GLU A 514 -1.04 49.95 -66.09
C GLU A 514 -0.62 50.39 -67.49
N SER A 515 0.38 49.73 -68.10
CA SER A 515 0.81 50.04 -69.46
C SER A 515 -0.26 49.73 -70.52
N GLU A 516 -1.00 48.63 -70.36
CA GLU A 516 -2.13 48.27 -71.22
C GLU A 516 -3.28 49.27 -71.06
N ARG A 517 -3.57 49.70 -69.83
CA ARG A 517 -4.57 50.74 -69.55
C ARG A 517 -4.17 52.06 -70.22
N GLU A 518 -2.91 52.45 -70.13
CA GLU A 518 -2.40 53.66 -70.81
C GLU A 518 -2.51 53.53 -72.32
N ALA A 519 -2.12 52.39 -72.89
CA ALA A 519 -2.26 52.12 -74.32
C ALA A 519 -3.73 52.19 -74.77
N LEU A 520 -4.64 51.56 -74.03
CA LEU A 520 -6.07 51.60 -74.31
C LEU A 520 -6.67 53.00 -74.14
N LEU A 521 -6.17 53.81 -73.20
CA LEU A 521 -6.57 55.21 -73.08
C LEU A 521 -6.12 56.03 -74.29
N VAL A 522 -4.91 55.78 -74.79
CA VAL A 522 -4.41 56.40 -76.03
C VAL A 522 -5.26 55.95 -77.23
N GLU A 523 -5.53 54.65 -77.38
CA GLU A 523 -6.40 54.12 -78.44
C GLU A 523 -7.82 54.68 -78.34
N ALA A 524 -8.40 54.76 -77.15
CA ALA A 524 -9.72 55.35 -76.94
C ALA A 524 -9.74 56.84 -77.26
N SER A 525 -8.68 57.58 -76.91
CA SER A 525 -8.55 59.00 -77.28
C SER A 525 -8.42 59.18 -78.80
N HIS A 526 -7.70 58.28 -79.48
CA HIS A 526 -7.56 58.28 -80.93
C HIS A 526 -8.88 57.93 -81.61
N ALA A 527 -9.58 56.89 -81.15
CA ALA A 527 -10.89 56.50 -81.66
C ALA A 527 -11.94 57.59 -81.45
N ARG A 528 -11.90 58.33 -80.33
CA ARG A 528 -12.74 59.51 -80.13
C ARG A 528 -12.40 60.62 -81.12
N ALA A 529 -11.12 60.93 -81.33
CA ALA A 529 -10.71 61.93 -82.32
C ALA A 529 -11.12 61.54 -83.75
N GLU A 530 -11.02 60.26 -84.12
CA GLU A 530 -11.53 59.75 -85.39
C GLU A 530 -13.06 59.84 -85.49
N ALA A 531 -13.77 59.49 -84.42
CA ALA A 531 -15.22 59.57 -84.37
C ALA A 531 -15.70 61.02 -84.50
N ASP A 532 -15.06 61.96 -83.79
CA ASP A 532 -15.33 63.40 -83.89
C ASP A 532 -15.06 63.89 -85.32
N GLY A 533 -13.94 63.48 -85.93
CA GLY A 533 -13.66 63.77 -87.34
C GLY A 533 -14.70 63.20 -88.31
N ARG A 534 -15.26 62.02 -88.02
CA ARG A 534 -16.39 61.45 -88.81
C ARG A 534 -17.68 62.21 -88.57
N VAL A 535 -17.97 62.63 -87.33
CA VAL A 535 -19.13 63.46 -87.00
C VAL A 535 -19.06 64.78 -87.76
N ASP A 536 -17.92 65.47 -87.70
CA ASP A 536 -17.69 66.71 -88.45
C ASP A 536 -17.85 66.50 -89.97
N ALA A 537 -17.32 65.41 -90.51
CA ALA A 537 -17.48 65.07 -91.93
C ALA A 537 -18.93 64.78 -92.30
N THR A 538 -19.67 64.05 -91.46
CA THR A 538 -21.10 63.78 -91.68
C THR A 538 -21.97 65.02 -91.48
N GLN A 539 -21.58 65.92 -90.58
CA GLN A 539 -22.27 67.19 -90.35
C GLN A 539 -22.07 68.13 -91.55
N ALA A 540 -20.84 68.23 -92.07
CA ALA A 540 -20.56 68.95 -93.32
C ALA A 540 -21.29 68.33 -94.52
N ALA A 541 -21.40 67.00 -94.59
CA ALA A 541 -22.18 66.33 -95.63
C ALA A 541 -23.69 66.58 -95.49
N ASN A 542 -24.23 66.58 -94.27
CA ASN A 542 -25.61 66.93 -93.99
C ASN A 542 -25.91 68.39 -94.32
N GLU A 543 -25.01 69.33 -94.02
CA GLU A 543 -25.16 70.74 -94.40
C GLU A 543 -25.18 70.91 -95.92
N ARG A 544 -24.37 70.14 -96.66
CA ARG A 544 -24.43 70.09 -98.14
C ARG A 544 -25.75 69.52 -98.64
N LEU A 545 -26.21 68.40 -98.07
CA LEU A 545 -27.49 67.79 -98.44
C LEU A 545 -28.68 68.68 -98.07
N GLU A 546 -28.60 69.43 -96.97
CA GLU A 546 -29.62 70.42 -96.60
C GLU A 546 -29.60 71.63 -97.53
N ALA A 547 -28.42 72.08 -97.97
CA ALA A 547 -28.31 73.13 -98.98
C ALA A 547 -28.91 72.67 -100.32
N GLU A 548 -28.62 71.44 -100.75
CA GLU A 548 -29.23 70.82 -101.94
C GLU A 548 -30.74 70.66 -101.77
N ARG A 549 -31.21 70.20 -100.61
CA ARG A 549 -32.65 70.07 -100.32
C ARG A 549 -33.35 71.43 -100.31
N ARG A 550 -32.72 72.49 -99.82
CA ARG A 550 -33.26 73.86 -99.89
C ARG A 550 -33.31 74.36 -101.33
N ALA A 551 -32.30 74.06 -102.15
CA ALA A 551 -32.31 74.38 -103.57
C ALA A 551 -33.44 73.64 -104.31
N LEU A 552 -33.59 72.32 -104.08
CA LEU A 552 -34.66 71.52 -104.66
C LEU A 552 -36.06 71.94 -104.19
N LEU A 553 -36.19 72.38 -102.93
CA LEU A 553 -37.45 72.92 -102.43
C LEU A 553 -37.79 74.28 -103.07
N ALA A 554 -36.80 75.11 -103.36
CA ALA A 554 -37.01 76.35 -104.11
C ALA A 554 -37.49 76.05 -105.54
N GLU A 555 -36.83 75.11 -106.24
CA GLU A 555 -37.25 74.64 -107.56
C GLU A 555 -38.66 74.03 -107.55
N LEU A 556 -39.00 73.25 -106.51
CA LEU A 556 -40.35 72.69 -106.35
C LEU A 556 -41.42 73.75 -106.06
N THR A 557 -41.08 74.85 -105.36
CA THR A 557 -42.01 75.97 -105.17
C THR A 557 -42.21 76.79 -106.44
N GLU A 558 -41.19 76.91 -107.28
CA GLU A 558 -41.27 77.54 -108.60
C GLU A 558 -42.12 76.69 -109.56
N ALA A 559 -41.84 75.38 -109.63
CA ALA A 559 -42.66 74.44 -110.41
C ALA A 559 -44.11 74.35 -109.91
N ARG A 560 -44.36 74.57 -108.61
CA ARG A 560 -45.73 74.61 -108.05
C ARG A 560 -46.45 75.93 -108.37
N ALA A 561 -45.74 77.05 -108.53
CA ALA A 561 -46.31 78.29 -109.04
C ALA A 561 -46.69 78.14 -110.52
N GLU A 562 -45.83 77.52 -111.33
CA GLU A 562 -46.11 77.22 -112.74
C GLU A 562 -47.28 76.21 -112.91
N ALA A 563 -47.38 75.22 -112.02
CA ALA A 563 -48.51 74.28 -111.99
C ALA A 563 -49.82 74.92 -111.49
N SER A 564 -49.74 75.92 -110.61
CA SER A 564 -50.90 76.72 -110.16
C SER A 564 -51.46 77.57 -111.30
N ASP A 565 -50.60 78.19 -112.10
CA ASP A 565 -51.01 78.97 -113.28
C ASP A 565 -51.59 78.07 -114.39
N SER A 566 -51.10 76.83 -114.48
CA SER A 566 -51.66 75.79 -115.37
C SER A 566 -53.00 75.23 -114.88
N ALA A 567 -53.23 75.20 -113.56
CA ALA A 567 -54.49 74.74 -112.96
C ALA A 567 -55.64 75.74 -113.17
N VAL A 568 -55.37 77.05 -113.17
CA VAL A 568 -56.34 78.10 -113.50
C VAL A 568 -56.76 78.04 -114.98
N GLN A 569 -55.87 77.61 -115.88
CA GLN A 569 -56.20 77.38 -117.30
C GLN A 569 -57.07 76.12 -117.50
N LEU A 570 -56.93 75.10 -116.63
CA LEU A 570 -57.73 73.87 -116.68
C LEU A 570 -59.13 74.03 -116.05
N GLU A 571 -59.31 74.89 -115.05
CA GLU A 571 -60.65 75.25 -114.54
C GLU A 571 -61.51 75.98 -115.58
N HIS A 572 -60.91 76.82 -116.42
CA HIS A 572 -61.62 77.50 -117.51
C HIS A 572 -62.08 76.54 -118.63
N LEU A 573 -61.35 75.43 -118.85
CA LEU A 573 -61.73 74.37 -119.79
C LEU A 573 -62.74 73.37 -119.19
N ALA A 574 -62.71 73.16 -117.87
CA ALA A 574 -63.68 72.32 -117.16
C ALA A 574 -65.08 72.95 -117.10
N ALA A 575 -65.19 74.28 -117.03
CA ALA A 575 -66.47 75.00 -117.08
C ALA A 575 -67.16 74.91 -118.47
N ALA A 576 -66.37 74.83 -119.56
CA ALA A 576 -66.91 74.62 -120.91
C ALA A 576 -67.37 73.17 -121.16
N SER A 577 -66.73 72.20 -120.50
CA SER A 577 -67.09 70.76 -120.57
C SER A 577 -68.39 70.43 -119.81
N GLN A 578 -68.67 71.11 -118.68
CA GLN A 578 -69.90 70.88 -117.91
C GLN A 578 -71.19 71.41 -118.58
N ALA A 579 -71.09 72.35 -119.53
CA ALA A 579 -72.23 72.78 -120.33
C ALA A 579 -72.63 71.74 -121.39
N SER A 580 -71.64 71.09 -122.01
CA SER A 580 -71.84 69.99 -122.98
C SER A 580 -72.39 68.70 -122.33
N GLN A 581 -71.99 68.40 -121.08
CA GLN A 581 -72.48 67.21 -120.37
C GLN A 581 -73.95 67.29 -119.90
N ARG A 582 -74.57 68.48 -119.86
CA ARG A 582 -75.99 68.60 -119.51
C ARG A 582 -76.93 68.30 -120.68
N GLU A 583 -76.50 68.55 -121.92
CA GLU A 583 -77.27 68.15 -123.11
C GLU A 583 -77.20 66.62 -123.33
N ALA A 584 -76.03 66.00 -123.17
CA ALA A 584 -75.86 64.54 -123.31
C ALA A 584 -76.61 63.70 -122.26
N ARG A 585 -76.91 64.26 -121.07
CA ARG A 585 -77.68 63.57 -120.02
C ARG A 585 -79.18 63.55 -120.28
N SER A 586 -79.72 64.47 -121.09
CA SER A 586 -81.14 64.46 -121.46
C SER A 586 -81.48 63.40 -122.53
N GLU A 587 -80.51 63.02 -123.37
CA GLU A 587 -80.65 61.96 -124.37
C GLU A 587 -80.50 60.55 -123.76
N LEU A 588 -79.77 60.42 -122.64
CA LEU A 588 -79.60 59.15 -121.92
C LEU A 588 -80.87 58.70 -121.17
N ASP A 589 -81.72 59.63 -120.71
CA ASP A 589 -82.98 59.33 -120.01
C ASP A 589 -84.12 58.89 -120.96
N VAL A 590 -83.97 59.13 -122.27
CA VAL A 590 -84.89 58.62 -123.31
C VAL A 590 -84.48 57.21 -123.72
N LEU A 591 -83.18 56.93 -123.85
CA LEU A 591 -82.66 55.59 -124.17
C LEU A 591 -82.78 54.58 -123.02
N GLN A 592 -82.80 55.03 -121.76
CA GLN A 592 -83.01 54.14 -120.60
C GLN A 592 -84.46 53.67 -120.41
N ARG A 593 -85.45 54.26 -121.10
CA ARG A 593 -86.84 53.75 -121.12
C ARG A 593 -87.05 52.68 -122.20
N GLU A 594 -86.28 52.69 -123.28
CA GLU A 594 -86.35 51.67 -124.35
C GLU A 594 -85.56 50.39 -124.00
N LEU A 595 -84.53 50.50 -123.16
CA LEU A 595 -83.72 49.36 -122.70
C LEU A 595 -84.43 48.47 -121.66
N ARG A 596 -85.46 48.97 -120.97
CA ARG A 596 -86.25 48.18 -120.00
C ARG A 596 -87.32 47.30 -120.64
N THR A 597 -87.69 47.54 -121.90
CA THR A 597 -88.62 46.68 -122.66
C THR A 597 -87.92 45.64 -123.54
N ALA A 598 -86.59 45.72 -123.72
CA ALA A 598 -85.80 44.76 -124.50
C ALA A 598 -85.17 43.63 -123.65
N VAL A 599 -85.14 43.77 -122.32
CA VAL A 599 -84.53 42.79 -121.40
C VAL A 599 -85.49 41.65 -121.01
N GLU A 600 -86.78 41.74 -121.36
CA GLU A 600 -87.75 40.63 -121.21
C GLU A 600 -87.86 39.72 -122.44
N SER A 601 -87.05 39.91 -123.51
CA SER A 601 -87.17 39.13 -124.75
C SER A 601 -85.91 38.38 -125.23
N ALA A 602 -84.84 38.24 -124.43
CA ALA A 602 -83.62 37.55 -124.88
C ALA A 602 -83.09 36.49 -123.90
N ASN A 603 -84.04 35.74 -123.33
CA ASN A 603 -83.78 34.50 -122.61
C ASN A 603 -83.53 33.32 -123.58
N THR A 604 -82.49 33.40 -124.42
CA THR A 604 -82.03 32.26 -125.26
C THR A 604 -80.53 32.35 -125.59
N GLN A 605 -79.82 31.24 -125.31
CA GLN A 605 -78.46 30.84 -125.75
C GLN A 605 -77.28 31.36 -124.88
N ARG A 606 -76.78 30.62 -123.88
CA ARG A 606 -75.92 29.39 -123.92
C ARG A 606 -74.70 29.49 -124.85
N GLY A 607 -73.51 29.37 -124.24
CA GLY A 607 -72.40 28.60 -124.82
C GLY A 607 -71.04 29.28 -124.75
N LEU A 608 -70.05 28.52 -124.27
CA LEU A 608 -68.60 28.65 -124.54
C LEU A 608 -67.74 29.55 -123.63
N VAL A 609 -67.48 29.09 -122.39
CA VAL A 609 -66.11 29.00 -121.79
C VAL A 609 -66.08 27.84 -120.77
N ALA A 610 -66.47 26.64 -121.20
CA ALA A 610 -66.27 25.38 -120.45
C ALA A 610 -65.22 24.46 -121.13
N GLU A 611 -64.54 24.93 -122.18
CA GLU A 611 -63.64 24.13 -123.04
C GLU A 611 -62.14 24.32 -122.72
N HIS A 612 -61.78 24.81 -121.53
CA HIS A 612 -60.37 24.96 -121.15
C HIS A 612 -59.93 24.06 -119.98
N GLN A 613 -60.80 23.16 -119.50
CA GLN A 613 -60.48 22.21 -118.43
C GLN A 613 -60.53 20.73 -118.87
N GLU A 614 -60.76 20.46 -120.16
CA GLU A 614 -60.83 19.10 -120.71
C GLU A 614 -59.56 18.68 -121.50
N LEU A 615 -58.67 19.62 -121.82
CA LEU A 615 -57.38 19.38 -122.51
C LEU A 615 -56.24 18.90 -121.58
N GLN A 616 -56.46 18.80 -120.27
CA GLN A 616 -55.47 18.27 -119.31
C GLN A 616 -55.70 16.80 -118.89
N ARG A 617 -56.77 16.15 -119.37
CA ARG A 617 -57.05 14.73 -119.06
C ARG A 617 -56.65 13.75 -120.16
N SER A 618 -56.49 14.17 -121.42
CA SER A 618 -56.13 13.26 -122.52
C SER A 618 -54.64 12.91 -122.63
N LEU A 619 -53.78 13.40 -121.73
CA LEU A 619 -52.33 13.14 -121.76
C LEU A 619 -51.89 11.99 -120.81
N ARG A 620 -52.83 11.32 -120.12
CA ARG A 620 -52.51 10.25 -119.14
C ARG A 620 -53.00 8.86 -119.52
N GLU A 621 -53.66 8.68 -120.66
CA GLU A 621 -54.24 7.39 -121.06
C GLU A 621 -53.54 6.70 -122.24
N GLU A 622 -52.52 7.31 -122.87
CA GLU A 622 -51.74 6.67 -123.95
C GLU A 622 -50.58 5.77 -123.45
N HIS A 623 -50.39 5.61 -122.14
CA HIS A 623 -49.35 4.72 -121.58
C HIS A 623 -49.83 3.32 -121.16
N LEU A 624 -51.10 2.97 -121.44
CA LEU A 624 -51.72 1.71 -120.99
C LEU A 624 -52.17 0.78 -122.12
N GLN A 625 -51.60 0.90 -123.33
CA GLN A 625 -51.85 -0.02 -124.45
C GLN A 625 -50.60 -0.39 -125.27
N ALA A 626 -49.56 -0.88 -124.59
CA ALA A 626 -48.55 -1.78 -125.17
C ALA A 626 -47.90 -2.55 -124.00
N ALA A 627 -47.95 -3.87 -123.84
CA ALA A 627 -48.25 -4.93 -124.78
C ALA A 627 -48.66 -6.20 -124.01
N CYS A 628 -49.79 -6.76 -124.39
CA CYS A 628 -50.16 -8.14 -124.12
C CYS A 628 -49.33 -9.06 -125.02
N LEU A 629 -48.33 -9.78 -124.49
CA LEU A 629 -47.81 -11.05 -125.03
C LEU A 629 -46.99 -11.72 -123.92
N LEU A 630 -47.51 -12.80 -123.32
CA LEU A 630 -46.79 -13.93 -122.70
C LEU A 630 -47.79 -14.80 -121.90
N GLY A 631 -48.70 -15.46 -122.63
CA GLY A 631 -49.42 -16.63 -122.13
C GLY A 631 -48.76 -17.87 -122.74
N GLU A 632 -48.15 -18.69 -121.88
CA GLU A 632 -47.76 -20.11 -122.06
C GLU A 632 -46.55 -20.44 -121.15
N ARG A 633 -46.78 -20.64 -119.84
CA ARG A 633 -45.77 -21.22 -118.92
C ARG A 633 -46.31 -21.76 -117.59
N ASP A 634 -47.57 -22.21 -117.54
CA ASP A 634 -48.22 -22.62 -116.29
C ASP A 634 -48.06 -24.11 -115.92
N ASP A 635 -47.60 -24.99 -116.82
CA ASP A 635 -47.56 -26.44 -116.52
C ASP A 635 -46.28 -26.93 -115.82
N THR A 636 -45.26 -26.08 -115.64
CA THR A 636 -44.03 -26.44 -114.90
C THR A 636 -44.04 -26.03 -113.42
N LEU A 637 -45.03 -25.26 -112.97
CA LEU A 637 -45.08 -24.74 -111.60
C LEU A 637 -45.71 -25.73 -110.60
N THR A 638 -46.49 -26.70 -111.07
CA THR A 638 -47.20 -27.66 -110.22
C THR A 638 -46.27 -28.75 -109.66
N GLY A 639 -45.25 -29.19 -110.40
CA GLY A 639 -44.28 -30.19 -109.92
C GLY A 639 -43.23 -29.66 -108.94
N MET A 640 -42.98 -28.35 -108.93
CA MET A 640 -42.11 -27.71 -107.93
C MET A 640 -42.81 -27.52 -106.58
N ALA A 641 -44.15 -27.54 -106.54
CA ALA A 641 -44.90 -27.34 -105.30
C ALA A 641 -44.75 -28.53 -104.31
N GLU A 642 -44.72 -29.77 -104.81
CA GLU A 642 -44.64 -30.97 -103.96
C GLU A 642 -43.24 -31.15 -103.33
N THR A 643 -42.16 -30.83 -104.06
CA THR A 643 -40.79 -30.86 -103.51
C THR A 643 -40.54 -29.73 -102.50
N VAL A 644 -41.21 -28.59 -102.65
CA VAL A 644 -41.19 -27.50 -101.67
C VAL A 644 -41.89 -27.91 -100.36
N GLU A 645 -42.89 -28.79 -100.42
CA GLU A 645 -43.64 -29.20 -99.24
C GLU A 645 -42.91 -30.25 -98.38
N GLU A 646 -42.15 -31.16 -98.99
CA GLU A 646 -41.23 -32.05 -98.27
C GLU A 646 -40.05 -31.29 -97.64
N LEU A 647 -39.47 -30.33 -98.37
CA LEU A 647 -38.43 -29.45 -97.82
C LEU A 647 -38.96 -28.61 -96.65
N ARG A 648 -40.24 -28.21 -96.67
CA ARG A 648 -40.88 -27.52 -95.53
C ARG A 648 -41.02 -28.41 -94.28
N ARG A 649 -41.31 -29.70 -94.43
CA ARG A 649 -41.40 -30.63 -93.28
C ARG A 649 -40.04 -30.89 -92.63
N VAL A 650 -39.00 -31.09 -93.43
CA VAL A 650 -37.63 -31.27 -92.91
C VAL A 650 -37.13 -29.95 -92.29
N ALA A 651 -37.43 -28.81 -92.90
CA ALA A 651 -37.11 -27.50 -92.32
C ALA A 651 -37.84 -27.27 -90.98
N ALA A 652 -39.09 -27.71 -90.84
CA ALA A 652 -39.82 -27.63 -89.58
C ALA A 652 -39.20 -28.52 -88.48
N GLN A 653 -38.80 -29.75 -88.79
CA GLN A 653 -38.13 -30.64 -87.83
C GLN A 653 -36.74 -30.13 -87.43
N CYS A 654 -35.99 -29.54 -88.36
CA CYS A 654 -34.73 -28.87 -88.04
C CYS A 654 -34.95 -27.60 -87.20
N GLY A 655 -36.04 -26.86 -87.41
CA GLY A 655 -36.46 -25.74 -86.57
C GLY A 655 -36.82 -26.17 -85.14
N ASP A 656 -37.53 -27.28 -84.97
CA ASP A 656 -37.88 -27.83 -83.66
C ASP A 656 -36.67 -28.39 -82.89
N GLN A 657 -35.64 -28.85 -83.60
CA GLN A 657 -34.37 -29.23 -82.97
C GLN A 657 -33.51 -28.01 -82.65
N ALA A 658 -33.46 -27.02 -83.53
CA ALA A 658 -32.74 -25.77 -83.30
C ALA A 658 -33.29 -25.04 -82.06
N THR A 659 -34.61 -24.91 -81.94
CA THR A 659 -35.25 -24.29 -80.76
C THR A 659 -35.00 -25.06 -79.46
N LYS A 660 -34.92 -26.40 -79.52
CA LYS A 660 -34.52 -27.21 -78.35
C LYS A 660 -33.07 -26.99 -77.94
N TYR A 661 -32.15 -26.86 -78.90
CA TYR A 661 -30.75 -26.55 -78.58
C TYR A 661 -30.60 -25.12 -78.08
N GLU A 662 -31.33 -24.15 -78.64
CA GLU A 662 -31.38 -22.77 -78.15
C GLU A 662 -31.91 -22.69 -76.70
N LEU A 663 -32.98 -23.44 -76.39
CA LEU A 663 -33.50 -23.54 -75.03
C LEU A 663 -32.46 -24.17 -74.08
N ALA A 664 -31.78 -25.24 -74.51
CA ALA A 664 -30.75 -25.90 -73.71
C ALA A 664 -29.55 -24.97 -73.45
N VAL A 665 -29.08 -24.25 -74.47
CA VAL A 665 -28.02 -23.23 -74.34
C VAL A 665 -28.47 -22.11 -73.40
N GLY A 666 -29.68 -21.59 -73.55
CA GLY A 666 -30.23 -20.57 -72.64
C GLY A 666 -30.33 -21.06 -71.18
N THR A 667 -30.66 -22.33 -70.94
CA THR A 667 -30.64 -22.89 -69.57
C THR A 667 -29.24 -23.09 -69.01
N LEU A 668 -28.24 -23.34 -69.86
CA LEU A 668 -26.84 -23.43 -69.43
C LEU A 668 -26.28 -22.05 -69.15
N GLU A 669 -26.54 -21.06 -70.00
CA GLU A 669 -26.18 -19.66 -69.78
C GLU A 669 -26.82 -19.11 -68.50
N ALA A 670 -28.09 -19.44 -68.24
CA ALA A 670 -28.76 -19.07 -66.99
C ALA A 670 -28.09 -19.71 -65.75
N ARG A 671 -27.65 -20.96 -65.84
CA ARG A 671 -26.92 -21.64 -64.77
C ARG A 671 -25.51 -21.09 -64.58
N GLU A 672 -24.82 -20.74 -65.65
CA GLU A 672 -23.51 -20.08 -65.59
C GLU A 672 -23.63 -18.69 -64.98
N ALA A 673 -24.67 -17.93 -65.31
CA ALA A 673 -24.96 -16.63 -64.69
C ALA A 673 -25.30 -16.77 -63.20
N GLU A 674 -26.08 -17.77 -62.81
CA GLU A 674 -26.38 -18.06 -61.40
C GLU A 674 -25.13 -18.48 -60.64
N ALA A 675 -24.28 -19.33 -61.21
CA ALA A 675 -23.00 -19.72 -60.61
C ALA A 675 -22.03 -18.53 -60.48
N ALA A 676 -21.97 -17.66 -61.49
CA ALA A 676 -21.15 -16.45 -61.44
C ALA A 676 -21.65 -15.49 -60.35
N TRP A 677 -22.96 -15.33 -60.20
CA TRP A 677 -23.56 -14.53 -59.14
C TRP A 677 -23.27 -15.10 -57.74
N GLN A 678 -23.40 -16.43 -57.56
CA GLN A 678 -23.04 -17.10 -56.30
C GLN A 678 -21.55 -16.98 -55.96
N LEU A 679 -20.66 -17.06 -56.96
CA LEU A 679 -19.22 -16.82 -56.77
C LEU A 679 -18.93 -15.37 -56.38
N GLN A 680 -19.62 -14.41 -56.97
CA GLN A 680 -19.51 -13.00 -56.61
C GLN A 680 -20.01 -12.75 -55.18
N GLU A 681 -21.14 -13.35 -54.79
CA GLU A 681 -21.66 -13.25 -53.43
C GLU A 681 -20.68 -13.87 -52.43
N ALA A 682 -20.15 -15.07 -52.70
CA ALA A 682 -19.14 -15.71 -51.88
C ALA A 682 -17.85 -14.88 -51.77
N ALA A 683 -17.42 -14.22 -52.84
CA ALA A 683 -16.26 -13.31 -52.81
C ALA A 683 -16.53 -12.10 -51.91
N THR A 684 -17.71 -11.48 -51.99
CA THR A 684 -18.07 -10.36 -51.11
C THR A 684 -18.18 -10.77 -49.64
N GLN A 685 -18.67 -11.98 -49.36
CA GLN A 685 -18.71 -12.53 -48.00
C GLN A 685 -17.31 -12.79 -47.44
N LEU A 686 -16.38 -13.28 -48.28
CA LEU A 686 -14.98 -13.47 -47.88
C LEU A 686 -14.30 -12.12 -47.60
N GLU A 687 -14.52 -11.11 -48.43
CA GLU A 687 -14.02 -9.75 -48.18
C GLU A 687 -14.59 -9.17 -46.87
N GLU A 688 -15.88 -9.34 -46.60
CA GLU A 688 -16.50 -8.88 -45.35
C GLU A 688 -15.92 -9.61 -44.13
N LEU A 689 -15.73 -10.93 -44.21
CA LEU A 689 -15.10 -11.70 -43.14
C LEU A 689 -13.65 -11.28 -42.92
N GLN A 690 -12.91 -10.99 -43.98
CA GLN A 690 -11.54 -10.49 -43.90
C GLN A 690 -11.49 -9.12 -43.22
N GLN A 691 -12.38 -8.19 -43.59
CA GLN A 691 -12.51 -6.89 -42.93
C GLN A 691 -12.89 -7.03 -41.44
N ARG A 692 -13.78 -7.98 -41.10
CA ARG A 692 -14.15 -8.24 -39.70
C ARG A 692 -12.98 -8.79 -38.89
N LEU A 693 -12.17 -9.68 -39.48
CA LEU A 693 -10.97 -10.22 -38.84
C LEU A 693 -9.91 -9.13 -38.61
N GLU A 694 -9.66 -8.29 -39.61
CA GLU A 694 -8.75 -7.14 -39.47
C GLU A 694 -9.24 -6.15 -38.40
N ALA A 695 -10.55 -5.87 -38.37
CA ALA A 695 -11.14 -5.03 -37.33
C ALA A 695 -11.03 -5.65 -35.92
N GLN A 696 -11.13 -6.98 -35.79
CA GLN A 696 -10.89 -7.67 -34.52
C GLN A 696 -9.42 -7.59 -34.11
N GLN A 697 -8.48 -7.82 -35.03
CA GLN A 697 -7.05 -7.70 -34.75
C GLN A 697 -6.66 -6.28 -34.33
N GLN A 698 -7.22 -5.26 -34.97
CA GLN A 698 -7.01 -3.86 -34.57
C GLN A 698 -7.57 -3.57 -33.18
N ARG A 699 -8.73 -4.13 -32.83
CA ARG A 699 -9.30 -4.00 -31.47
C ARG A 699 -8.45 -4.70 -30.43
N GLU A 700 -7.96 -5.90 -30.70
CA GLU A 700 -7.05 -6.63 -29.80
C GLU A 700 -5.73 -5.86 -29.62
N ALA A 701 -5.15 -5.34 -30.70
CA ALA A 701 -3.96 -4.49 -30.63
C ALA A 701 -4.21 -3.25 -29.75
N ALA A 702 -5.34 -2.55 -29.96
CA ALA A 702 -5.70 -1.39 -29.15
C ALA A 702 -5.91 -1.75 -27.66
N LEU A 703 -6.49 -2.92 -27.35
CA LEU A 703 -6.62 -3.40 -25.97
C LEU A 703 -5.26 -3.73 -25.34
N THR A 704 -4.34 -4.34 -26.11
CA THR A 704 -2.99 -4.60 -25.61
C THR A 704 -2.19 -3.32 -25.35
N ASP A 705 -2.35 -2.30 -26.19
CA ASP A 705 -1.72 -1.00 -25.99
C ASP A 705 -2.34 -0.26 -24.80
N SER A 706 -3.67 -0.33 -24.64
CA SER A 706 -4.36 0.21 -23.45
C SER A 706 -3.87 -0.47 -22.17
N SER A 707 -3.75 -1.80 -22.16
CA SER A 707 -3.25 -2.56 -21.00
C SER A 707 -1.80 -2.22 -20.66
N ARG A 708 -0.94 -1.98 -21.68
CA ARG A 708 0.42 -1.49 -21.48
C ARG A 708 0.45 -0.09 -20.89
N GLN A 709 -0.39 0.82 -21.37
CA GLN A 709 -0.52 2.18 -20.83
C GLN A 709 -1.01 2.17 -19.38
N GLU A 710 -1.99 1.34 -19.04
CA GLU A 710 -2.45 1.17 -17.66
C GLU A 710 -1.34 0.60 -16.77
N SER A 711 -0.60 -0.41 -17.25
CA SER A 711 0.54 -0.96 -16.52
C SER A 711 1.62 0.10 -16.28
N GLN A 712 1.92 0.94 -17.28
CA GLN A 712 2.84 2.08 -17.13
C GLN A 712 2.34 3.09 -16.10
N ARG A 713 1.04 3.47 -16.15
CA ARG A 713 0.45 4.39 -15.16
C ARG A 713 0.50 3.82 -13.75
N THR A 714 0.18 2.54 -13.57
CA THR A 714 0.27 1.91 -12.24
C THR A 714 1.70 1.87 -11.71
N TRP A 715 2.68 1.66 -12.58
CA TRP A 715 4.09 1.72 -12.21
C TRP A 715 4.53 3.15 -11.83
N GLU A 716 4.14 4.16 -12.61
CA GLU A 716 4.40 5.56 -12.29
C GLU A 716 3.76 6.00 -10.95
N LEU A 717 2.53 5.55 -10.67
CA LEU A 717 1.85 5.80 -9.40
C LEU A 717 2.57 5.11 -8.23
N GLN A 718 3.02 3.87 -8.40
CA GLN A 718 3.82 3.18 -7.39
C GLN A 718 5.13 3.89 -7.09
N GLU A 719 5.81 4.41 -8.11
CA GLU A 719 7.06 5.16 -7.93
C GLU A 719 6.81 6.52 -7.25
N ARG A 720 5.70 7.19 -7.57
CA ARG A 720 5.28 8.41 -6.86
C ARG A 720 4.97 8.13 -5.39
N LEU A 721 4.22 7.07 -5.09
CA LEU A 721 3.91 6.65 -3.72
C LEU A 721 5.18 6.33 -2.93
N ARG A 722 6.11 5.60 -3.54
CA ARG A 722 7.42 5.32 -2.94
C ARG A 722 8.21 6.60 -2.65
N SER A 723 8.22 7.55 -3.60
CA SER A 723 8.88 8.85 -3.39
C SER A 723 8.23 9.66 -2.28
N THR A 724 6.90 9.60 -2.12
CA THR A 724 6.20 10.26 -1.01
C THR A 724 6.48 9.58 0.33
N ASP A 725 6.54 8.26 0.37
CA ASP A 725 6.90 7.50 1.59
C ASP A 725 8.33 7.86 2.04
N GLU A 726 9.29 7.89 1.12
CA GLU A 726 10.67 8.30 1.42
C GLU A 726 10.76 9.75 1.95
N ARG A 727 9.89 10.65 1.46
CA ARG A 727 9.79 12.02 1.98
C ARG A 727 9.16 12.05 3.38
N CYS A 728 8.11 11.27 3.61
CA CYS A 728 7.45 11.13 4.92
C CYS A 728 8.43 10.57 5.96
N ASP A 729 9.17 9.51 5.63
CA ASP A 729 10.23 8.96 6.48
C ASP A 729 11.31 10.02 6.78
N GLY A 730 11.71 10.80 5.78
CA GLY A 730 12.64 11.91 5.94
C GLY A 730 12.12 13.00 6.89
N LEU A 731 10.83 13.31 6.84
CA LEU A 731 10.18 14.27 7.75
C LEU A 731 10.03 13.70 9.17
N GLU A 732 9.70 12.42 9.32
CA GLU A 732 9.64 11.76 10.63
C GLU A 732 11.00 11.77 11.33
N ILE A 733 12.09 11.49 10.60
CA ILE A 733 13.44 11.55 11.16
C ILE A 733 13.77 12.98 11.63
N ARG A 734 13.44 14.00 10.83
CA ARG A 734 13.61 15.41 11.23
C ARG A 734 12.79 15.78 12.45
N ALA A 735 11.54 15.30 12.55
CA ALA A 735 10.70 15.52 13.73
C ALA A 735 11.33 14.92 14.99
N ARG A 736 11.80 13.66 14.92
CA ARG A 736 12.50 12.99 16.04
C ARG A 736 13.79 13.71 16.42
N ASP A 737 14.53 14.23 15.45
CA ASP A 737 15.74 15.02 15.75
C ASP A 737 15.42 16.35 16.41
N LEU A 738 14.36 17.05 15.96
CA LEU A 738 13.87 18.26 16.62
C LEU A 738 13.42 17.97 18.06
N GLU A 739 12.67 16.90 18.29
CA GLU A 739 12.29 16.45 19.64
C GLU A 739 13.52 16.22 20.52
N ARG A 740 14.53 15.48 20.03
CA ARG A 740 15.79 15.26 20.77
C ARG A 740 16.52 16.57 21.06
N THR A 741 16.53 17.53 20.13
CA THR A 741 17.14 18.85 20.38
C THR A 741 16.36 19.66 21.42
N LEU A 742 15.03 19.56 21.42
CA LEU A 742 14.16 20.19 22.40
C LEU A 742 14.36 19.56 23.79
N GLU A 743 14.46 18.24 23.90
CA GLU A 743 14.80 17.54 25.13
C GLU A 743 16.17 17.95 25.68
N ARG A 744 17.20 18.04 24.83
CA ARG A 744 18.52 18.55 25.22
C ARG A 744 18.45 20.01 25.70
N SER A 745 17.62 20.84 25.08
CA SER A 745 17.39 22.23 25.51
C SER A 745 16.73 22.27 26.89
N ARG A 746 15.67 21.51 27.11
CA ARG A 746 14.99 21.37 28.41
C ARG A 746 15.92 20.86 29.51
N LEU A 747 16.82 19.92 29.19
CA LEU A 747 17.82 19.42 30.14
C LEU A 747 18.81 20.54 30.53
N LYS A 748 19.31 21.31 29.56
CA LYS A 748 20.19 22.46 29.83
C LYS A 748 19.48 23.55 30.63
N GLU A 749 18.20 23.79 30.36
CA GLU A 749 17.37 24.71 31.14
C GLU A 749 17.23 24.25 32.59
N ARG A 750 16.94 22.97 32.84
CA ARG A 750 16.91 22.39 34.20
C ARG A 750 18.24 22.55 34.92
N GLN A 751 19.35 22.25 34.27
CA GLN A 751 20.70 22.46 34.84
C GLN A 751 20.98 23.93 35.15
N ALA A 752 20.52 24.86 34.31
CA ALA A 752 20.65 26.28 34.56
C ALA A 752 19.81 26.72 35.78
N LEU A 753 18.60 26.18 35.93
CA LEU A 753 17.74 26.43 37.09
C LEU A 753 18.34 25.86 38.37
N GLU A 754 18.89 24.64 38.35
CA GLU A 754 19.59 24.03 39.48
C GLU A 754 20.79 24.87 39.92
N ARG A 755 21.66 25.28 38.98
CA ARG A 755 22.78 26.19 39.28
C ARG A 755 22.31 27.54 39.82
N ALA A 756 21.22 28.08 39.29
CA ALA A 756 20.65 29.32 39.81
C ALA A 756 20.11 29.15 41.24
N GLN A 757 19.54 27.98 41.58
CA GLN A 757 19.15 27.63 42.94
C GLN A 757 20.37 27.48 43.85
N GLU A 758 21.42 26.77 43.43
CA GLU A 758 22.69 26.64 44.17
C GLU A 758 23.36 28.00 44.44
N LEU A 759 23.33 28.91 43.47
CA LEU A 759 23.82 30.28 43.65
C LEU A 759 22.92 31.08 44.61
N ARG A 760 21.60 30.90 44.56
CA ARG A 760 20.69 31.53 45.52
C ARG A 760 20.91 31.01 46.93
N THR A 761 21.08 29.70 47.12
CA THR A 761 21.33 29.11 48.44
C THR A 761 22.70 29.49 48.98
N SER A 762 23.75 29.50 48.15
CA SER A 762 25.08 29.97 48.56
C SER A 762 25.08 31.47 48.91
N LEU A 763 24.38 32.31 48.15
CA LEU A 763 24.19 33.73 48.51
C LEU A 763 23.36 33.91 49.78
N ALA A 764 22.35 33.06 50.02
CA ALA A 764 21.58 33.08 51.27
C ALA A 764 22.47 32.70 52.46
N LEU A 765 23.27 31.63 52.35
CA LEU A 765 24.24 31.22 53.35
C LEU A 765 25.31 32.30 53.59
N LEU A 766 25.82 32.95 52.54
CA LEU A 766 26.74 34.08 52.69
C LEU A 766 26.07 35.29 53.35
N ARG A 767 24.77 35.51 53.17
CA ARG A 767 24.05 36.58 53.90
C ARG A 767 23.80 36.23 55.36
N GLU A 768 23.53 34.97 55.67
CA GLU A 768 23.25 34.50 57.04
C GLU A 768 24.54 34.31 57.86
N PHE A 769 25.60 33.78 57.25
CA PHE A 769 26.85 33.42 57.92
C PHE A 769 28.05 34.30 57.54
N GLY A 770 27.96 35.08 56.46
CA GLY A 770 29.02 35.96 55.99
C GLY A 770 28.95 37.39 56.50
N ARG A 771 28.08 37.70 57.48
CA ARG A 771 28.24 38.95 58.23
C ARG A 771 29.51 38.84 59.07
N GLU A 772 30.51 39.63 58.72
CA GLU A 772 31.82 39.71 59.41
C GLU A 772 31.69 40.03 60.91
N ASP A 773 30.52 40.51 61.36
CA ASP A 773 30.17 40.70 62.78
C ASP A 773 30.21 39.40 63.60
N PHE A 774 30.09 38.21 62.98
CA PHE A 774 30.23 36.94 63.69
C PHE A 774 31.70 36.58 63.98
N MET A 775 32.64 37.04 63.16
CA MET A 775 34.09 36.81 63.33
C MET A 775 34.77 37.92 64.13
N HIS A 776 34.16 39.11 64.21
CA HIS A 776 34.61 40.19 65.07
C HIS A 776 33.79 40.20 66.36
N GLY A 777 34.26 39.42 67.35
CA GLY A 777 33.78 39.48 68.73
C GLY A 777 33.90 40.90 69.30
N ALA A 778 32.88 41.72 69.05
CA ALA A 778 32.69 42.99 69.72
C ALA A 778 32.12 42.68 71.11
N VAL A 779 33.03 42.72 72.08
CA VAL A 779 32.79 42.72 73.51
C VAL A 779 31.60 43.65 73.85
N PRO A 780 30.60 43.18 74.62
CA PRO A 780 29.45 43.99 75.00
C PRO A 780 29.90 45.10 75.95
N LYS A 781 29.94 46.34 75.48
CA LYS A 781 29.99 47.51 76.35
C LYS A 781 28.57 47.84 76.81
N LEU A 782 28.25 47.35 78.01
CA LEU A 782 27.28 47.97 78.91
C LEU A 782 27.65 49.45 79.10
N GLY A 783 26.69 50.36 78.94
CA GLY A 783 26.80 51.71 79.48
C GLY A 783 25.99 52.78 78.75
N GLU A 784 24.87 53.14 79.39
CA GLU A 784 24.31 54.50 79.51
C GLU A 784 23.49 55.12 78.36
N ASP A 785 22.17 55.12 78.62
CA ASP A 785 21.23 56.25 78.67
C ASP A 785 21.08 57.18 77.45
N GLY A 786 19.85 57.22 76.92
CA GLY A 786 19.44 58.18 75.90
C GLY A 786 18.02 57.97 75.37
N GLN A 787 17.04 58.24 76.22
CA GLN A 787 15.60 58.31 75.99
C GLN A 787 15.20 59.30 74.87
N GLU A 788 14.51 58.84 73.80
CA GLU A 788 13.39 59.56 73.13
C GLU A 788 12.68 58.69 72.04
N PRO A 789 11.33 58.59 72.02
CA PRO A 789 10.52 57.88 71.01
C PRO A 789 10.15 58.82 69.84
N PRO A 790 9.91 58.41 68.57
CA PRO A 790 8.64 57.76 68.12
C PRO A 790 8.79 57.01 66.74
N PRO A 791 7.76 56.79 65.89
CA PRO A 791 6.37 56.38 66.10
C PRO A 791 6.00 55.08 65.36
N VAL A 792 4.95 54.46 65.90
CA VAL A 792 3.86 53.68 65.27
C VAL A 792 3.87 53.56 63.73
N ALA A 793 3.71 52.31 63.30
CA ALA A 793 3.44 51.81 61.95
C ALA A 793 2.54 52.68 61.06
N PRO A 794 2.72 52.53 59.74
CA PRO A 794 1.57 52.23 58.89
C PRO A 794 1.71 50.86 58.17
N PRO A 795 0.61 50.12 58.03
CA PRO A 795 0.59 48.83 57.34
C PRO A 795 0.76 49.04 55.82
N PRO A 796 1.50 48.16 55.11
CA PRO A 796 1.45 48.19 53.66
C PRO A 796 0.03 47.80 53.18
N PRO A 797 -0.56 48.59 52.28
CA PRO A 797 -1.98 48.59 51.99
C PRO A 797 -2.43 47.35 51.22
N ALA A 798 -3.70 47.06 51.44
CA ALA A 798 -4.52 46.08 50.76
C ALA A 798 -4.17 45.93 49.27
N ALA A 799 -3.96 44.67 48.89
CA ALA A 799 -4.09 44.18 47.54
C ALA A 799 -5.48 44.57 46.99
N GLN A 800 -5.51 45.65 46.22
CA GLN A 800 -6.61 45.97 45.33
C GLN A 800 -6.04 46.28 43.96
N HIS A 801 -6.72 45.77 42.94
CA HIS A 801 -6.48 46.01 41.52
C HIS A 801 -5.21 45.39 40.92
N ARG A 802 -5.24 44.05 40.78
CA ARG A 802 -4.90 43.48 39.46
C ARG A 802 -6.17 43.49 38.61
N ASP A 803 -6.13 44.29 37.57
CA ASP A 803 -7.11 44.32 36.49
C ASP A 803 -7.31 42.93 35.88
N PRO A 804 -8.56 42.48 35.62
CA PRO A 804 -8.83 41.32 34.80
C PRO A 804 -8.88 41.76 33.34
N VAL A 805 -7.75 42.17 32.76
CA VAL A 805 -7.65 42.51 31.33
C VAL A 805 -7.12 41.33 30.49
N ASP A 806 -6.71 40.23 31.13
CA ASP A 806 -6.27 39.01 30.43
C ASP A 806 -7.36 37.95 30.20
N ALA A 807 -8.65 38.24 30.48
CA ALA A 807 -9.75 37.31 30.23
C ALA A 807 -10.37 37.42 28.82
N ARG A 808 -9.77 38.18 27.89
CA ARG A 808 -10.34 38.43 26.54
C ARG A 808 -9.41 38.17 25.36
N LEU A 809 -8.23 37.61 25.59
CA LEU A 809 -7.35 37.13 24.52
C LEU A 809 -7.17 35.62 24.68
N GLY A 810 -7.92 34.85 23.88
CA GLY A 810 -7.84 33.40 23.87
C GLY A 810 -9.17 32.68 24.05
N ALA A 811 -10.28 33.20 23.52
CA ALA A 811 -11.34 32.32 23.03
C ALA A 811 -10.84 31.61 21.77
N GLU A 812 -9.76 30.85 21.89
CA GLU A 812 -9.55 29.71 21.01
C GLU A 812 -10.75 28.84 21.26
N VAL A 813 -11.62 28.73 20.24
CA VAL A 813 -12.79 27.86 20.26
C VAL A 813 -12.26 26.50 20.71
N SER A 814 -12.56 26.12 21.96
CA SER A 814 -12.13 24.85 22.54
C SER A 814 -12.42 23.78 21.50
N SER A 815 -11.36 23.19 20.93
CA SER A 815 -11.46 22.16 19.89
C SER A 815 -12.01 20.84 20.45
N VAL A 816 -12.53 20.87 21.68
CA VAL A 816 -13.05 19.75 22.46
C VAL A 816 -14.46 20.12 22.92
N LEU A 817 -15.44 19.31 22.53
CA LEU A 817 -16.86 19.36 22.89
C LEU A 817 -17.11 18.68 24.24
N ILE A 818 -16.53 17.49 24.44
CA ILE A 818 -16.60 16.72 25.70
C ILE A 818 -15.17 16.30 26.09
N SER A 819 -14.77 16.58 27.32
CA SER A 819 -13.48 16.15 27.89
C SER A 819 -13.75 15.34 29.16
N VAL A 820 -13.49 14.03 29.13
CA VAL A 820 -13.65 13.14 30.28
C VAL A 820 -12.28 12.76 30.82
N GLU A 821 -11.94 13.21 32.02
CA GLU A 821 -10.77 12.75 32.76
C GLU A 821 -11.09 11.40 33.43
N LEU A 822 -10.57 10.32 32.84
CA LEU A 822 -10.76 8.95 33.31
C LEU A 822 -9.62 8.53 34.22
N ASP A 823 -9.94 8.15 35.46
CA ASP A 823 -8.98 7.50 36.36
C ASP A 823 -8.93 5.99 36.05
N LEU A 824 -7.80 5.54 35.49
CA LEU A 824 -7.53 4.15 35.16
C LEU A 824 -7.04 3.32 36.36
N GLY A 825 -6.88 3.94 37.54
CA GLY A 825 -6.35 3.35 38.76
C GLY A 825 -4.82 3.43 38.88
N PHE A 826 -4.11 3.72 37.79
CA PHE A 826 -2.66 3.95 37.76
C PHE A 826 -2.27 5.28 37.09
N SER A 827 -3.18 5.89 36.31
CA SER A 827 -2.99 7.18 35.66
C SER A 827 -4.36 7.80 35.35
N THR A 828 -4.44 9.13 35.45
CA THR A 828 -5.57 9.90 34.92
C THR A 828 -5.30 10.28 33.47
N VAL A 829 -6.27 10.02 32.60
CA VAL A 829 -6.14 10.25 31.16
C VAL A 829 -7.40 10.95 30.65
N ALA A 830 -7.24 11.98 29.81
CA ALA A 830 -8.36 12.68 29.21
C ALA A 830 -8.81 12.01 27.90
N LEU A 831 -10.08 11.63 27.83
CA LEU A 831 -10.77 11.25 26.60
C LEU A 831 -11.48 12.49 26.05
N SER A 832 -11.09 12.93 24.85
CA SER A 832 -11.62 14.14 24.21
C SER A 832 -12.46 13.80 22.98
N VAL A 833 -13.63 14.43 22.89
CA VAL A 833 -14.53 14.38 21.72
C VAL A 833 -14.53 15.77 21.09
N ALA A 834 -14.23 15.85 19.79
CA ALA A 834 -14.16 17.11 19.05
C ALA A 834 -15.54 17.62 18.61
N PRO A 835 -15.73 18.94 18.36
CA PRO A 835 -17.02 19.52 17.96
C PRO A 835 -17.64 18.98 16.67
N TRP A 836 -16.84 18.41 15.76
CA TRP A 836 -17.33 17.82 14.50
C TRP A 836 -17.65 16.33 14.63
N GLN A 837 -17.29 15.70 15.74
CA GLN A 837 -17.60 14.29 16.01
C GLN A 837 -19.02 14.21 16.56
N THR A 838 -19.82 13.36 15.92
CA THR A 838 -21.21 13.09 16.29
C THR A 838 -21.29 11.85 17.18
N ARG A 839 -22.47 11.57 17.72
CA ARG A 839 -22.74 10.32 18.46
C ARG A 839 -22.36 9.05 17.71
N ALA A 840 -22.43 9.05 16.38
CA ALA A 840 -22.01 7.91 15.55
C ALA A 840 -20.49 7.66 15.58
N ASP A 841 -19.70 8.67 15.97
CA ASP A 841 -18.24 8.60 16.02
C ASP A 841 -17.73 8.13 17.39
N PHE A 842 -18.59 8.03 18.42
CA PHE A 842 -18.19 7.67 19.78
C PHE A 842 -17.52 6.29 19.83
N ASP A 843 -18.02 5.30 19.09
CA ASP A 843 -17.40 3.98 18.99
C ASP A 843 -15.95 4.09 18.51
N THR A 844 -15.70 4.92 17.49
CA THR A 844 -14.37 5.11 16.90
C THR A 844 -13.43 5.85 17.84
N VAL A 845 -13.91 6.88 18.53
CA VAL A 845 -13.14 7.66 19.52
C VAL A 845 -12.75 6.78 20.71
N VAL A 846 -13.71 6.01 21.24
CA VAL A 846 -13.47 5.10 22.36
C VAL A 846 -12.52 3.96 21.94
N ASP A 847 -12.69 3.38 20.75
CA ASP A 847 -11.77 2.35 20.25
C ASP A 847 -10.33 2.88 20.08
N ALA A 848 -10.17 4.10 19.58
CA ALA A 848 -8.87 4.75 19.47
C ALA A 848 -8.24 4.96 20.86
N PHE A 849 -9.02 5.48 21.82
CA PHE A 849 -8.59 5.67 23.20
C PHE A 849 -8.20 4.35 23.90
N LEU A 850 -9.01 3.30 23.75
CA LEU A 850 -8.72 1.99 24.34
C LEU A 850 -7.43 1.38 23.74
N LYS A 851 -7.19 1.57 22.44
CA LYS A 851 -5.95 1.13 21.77
C LYS A 851 -4.72 1.91 22.26
N GLU A 852 -4.85 3.23 22.38
CA GLU A 852 -3.77 4.12 22.85
C GLU A 852 -3.32 3.76 24.27
N HIS A 853 -4.27 3.54 25.18
CA HIS A 853 -4.00 3.24 26.59
C HIS A 853 -3.94 1.74 26.92
N ARG A 854 -4.02 0.86 25.90
CA ARG A 854 -3.97 -0.61 26.02
C ARG A 854 -5.01 -1.19 26.99
N LEU A 855 -6.19 -0.59 27.00
CA LEU A 855 -7.32 -1.05 27.78
C LEU A 855 -8.05 -2.18 27.03
N LYS A 856 -8.75 -3.04 27.76
CA LYS A 856 -9.51 -4.15 27.16
C LYS A 856 -10.75 -3.61 26.46
N ALA A 857 -11.11 -4.19 25.31
CA ALA A 857 -12.31 -3.83 24.54
C ALA A 857 -13.64 -4.02 25.32
N VAL A 858 -13.64 -4.71 26.46
CA VAL A 858 -14.81 -4.84 27.34
C VAL A 858 -15.32 -3.49 27.86
N PHE A 859 -14.46 -2.46 27.93
CA PHE A 859 -14.85 -1.13 28.38
C PHE A 859 -15.49 -0.27 27.27
N ALA A 860 -15.48 -0.72 26.00
CA ALA A 860 -15.93 0.08 24.87
C ALA A 860 -17.40 0.47 24.99
N GLU A 861 -18.28 -0.52 25.15
CA GLU A 861 -19.73 -0.31 25.23
C GLU A 861 -20.11 0.56 26.44
N ALA A 862 -19.44 0.36 27.58
CA ALA A 862 -19.67 1.15 28.80
C ALA A 862 -19.26 2.62 28.63
N LEU A 863 -18.10 2.89 28.02
CA LEU A 863 -17.60 4.24 27.76
C LEU A 863 -18.46 4.97 26.73
N VAL A 864 -18.93 4.27 25.68
CA VAL A 864 -19.82 4.85 24.67
C VAL A 864 -21.15 5.26 25.33
N ARG A 865 -21.78 4.38 26.11
CA ARG A 865 -23.01 4.73 26.85
C ARG A 865 -22.82 5.89 27.82
N TYR A 866 -21.67 5.95 28.49
CA TYR A 866 -21.34 7.05 29.38
C TYR A 866 -21.20 8.39 28.62
N LEU A 867 -20.57 8.39 27.44
CA LEU A 867 -20.50 9.58 26.58
C LEU A 867 -21.87 10.01 26.06
N GLU A 868 -22.73 9.07 25.68
CA GLU A 868 -24.11 9.34 25.27
C GLU A 868 -24.94 9.96 26.40
N GLU A 869 -24.76 9.49 27.64
CA GLU A 869 -25.44 10.05 28.79
C GLU A 869 -24.88 11.44 29.16
N LEU A 870 -23.56 11.62 29.11
CA LEU A 870 -22.94 12.94 29.29
C LEU A 870 -23.44 13.95 28.25
N GLU A 871 -23.55 13.54 26.98
CA GLU A 871 -24.13 14.37 25.92
C GLU A 871 -25.60 14.69 26.19
N ALA A 872 -26.41 13.71 26.63
CA ALA A 872 -27.82 13.91 26.93
C ALA A 872 -28.07 14.79 28.17
N GLN A 873 -27.18 14.75 29.16
CA GLN A 873 -27.26 15.57 30.38
C GLN A 873 -26.67 16.97 30.20
N ALA A 874 -25.88 17.19 29.15
CA ALA A 874 -25.22 18.46 28.89
C ALA A 874 -26.24 19.57 28.55
N THR A 875 -26.33 20.60 29.41
CA THR A 875 -27.11 21.81 29.10
C THR A 875 -26.31 22.87 28.35
N ALA A 876 -24.97 22.76 28.36
CA ALA A 876 -24.05 23.68 27.69
C ALA A 876 -22.73 22.96 27.36
N PHE A 877 -22.09 23.36 26.25
CA PHE A 877 -20.79 22.85 25.82
C PHE A 877 -19.72 23.96 25.89
N PRO A 878 -18.43 23.62 26.14
CA PRO A 878 -17.89 22.27 26.33
C PRO A 878 -18.19 21.66 27.72
N VAL A 879 -18.26 20.33 27.79
CA VAL A 879 -18.51 19.57 29.03
C VAL A 879 -17.22 18.93 29.50
N ALA A 880 -16.85 19.17 30.76
CA ALA A 880 -15.75 18.47 31.43
C ALA A 880 -16.30 17.57 32.54
N ALA A 881 -15.92 16.29 32.53
CA ALA A 881 -16.34 15.31 33.54
C ALA A 881 -15.13 14.53 34.05
N GLN A 882 -15.17 14.10 35.31
CA GLN A 882 -14.18 13.19 35.91
C GLN A 882 -14.90 11.90 36.32
N ALA A 883 -14.37 10.75 35.92
CA ALA A 883 -14.94 9.45 36.29
C ALA A 883 -13.85 8.38 36.44
N SER A 884 -14.07 7.41 37.32
CA SER A 884 -13.20 6.23 37.37
C SER A 884 -13.65 5.21 36.33
N ILE A 885 -12.72 4.59 35.59
CA ILE A 885 -13.08 3.57 34.60
C ILE A 885 -13.82 2.38 35.24
N ALA A 886 -13.50 2.08 36.51
CA ALA A 886 -14.18 1.04 37.29
C ALA A 886 -15.64 1.42 37.60
N GLU A 887 -15.89 2.71 37.88
CA GLU A 887 -17.23 3.23 38.13
C GLU A 887 -18.07 3.23 36.85
N VAL A 888 -17.50 3.71 35.74
CA VAL A 888 -18.16 3.69 34.43
C VAL A 888 -18.51 2.25 34.03
N TYR A 889 -17.58 1.31 34.17
CA TYR A 889 -17.88 -0.09 33.86
C TYR A 889 -18.95 -0.68 34.80
N SER A 890 -18.96 -0.33 36.07
CA SER A 890 -19.96 -0.81 37.03
C SER A 890 -21.38 -0.30 36.74
N GLN A 891 -21.50 0.89 36.14
CA GLN A 891 -22.78 1.52 35.83
C GLN A 891 -23.30 1.15 34.43
N TYR A 892 -22.41 0.96 33.45
CA TYR A 892 -22.79 0.83 32.04
C TYR A 892 -22.37 -0.47 31.33
N GLY A 893 -21.50 -1.28 31.94
CA GLY A 893 -20.85 -2.47 31.36
C GLY A 893 -21.50 -3.82 31.65
#